data_AF-A0A9W6MYY9-F1
#
_entry.id   AF-A0A9W6MYY9-F1
#
_cell.length_a   1.000
_cell.length_b   1.000
_cell.length_c   1.000
_cell.angle_alpha   90.00
_cell.angle_beta   90.00
_cell.angle_gamma   90.00
#
_symmetry.space_group_name_H-M   'P 1'
#
loop_
_entity.id
_entity.type
_entity.pdbx_description
1 polymer ?
#
loop_
_entity_poly.entity_id
_entity_poly.type
_entity_poly.pdbx_seq_one_letter_code
_entity_poly.pdbx_strand_id
1 'polypeptide(L)'
;MSSASGTTTTIAWLWGTNTVVSFEPATDVLDFGWFSSTNFTLSEENGSVVISIPSNNQTYRLEGVRLADLSLANITARDASALVAWQAALDAAGSDSSGGDDSTDDDTAPDTDDGNGDGATAAYATAWSASDVYTGGDRVSIGNLVYQAGWWTQGEDPSAGSSVWTLVGYMDTTPVVPDAPEDLYAAGTSASTTVLVWDAAEVNGVGTVNTYQIYQDGNLIGTTSSTYYKVTGLDPSTSYSFTIVAVDEAGASEASEVLSVSTAAEGTGAGDKTFSPYIDMSLSSSQNVVEIVSAAGLGAVTLAFVLSSGTDTLGWGGSGTIAGDTLPNGTTILSQVEQLQAMGVDVTISLGGANGQEGALTFSSAEALAAAYQEIVDRYHVSRLDFDIEGSAIANDAANALRNEALVLLQAANPELEVSFTLPVLTTGLTQDGVDLLAAAMAAGVEVSNVNIMAMDYGEYYDTGDMGADAISAALATIAQLDSIGLDSPIVITVMIGINDVTSEVFTLEDAQQLVAFAEANDAVAGISMWSLSRDNDSATGYVSPTGSGIVQDTYAFAEIFKTISDSTDAGTSDGDTSSPGGDSDEGVGDGTGTGESGDTETGDTETGETDTDDTDTDDTGGTGDTDTDDTGNTDTGGDGTATTTTTAITWAWGSDTVLSFDPASDTLDFGWMSADAFSVSETGGAVVIDIAGNNQSYTLDGVTLADMSIDDILAKDATALAEWQALLDAADEAVADQMAAATVPVAHALHGSDDLV
;
A
#
# COMPACT_ATOMS: atom_id res chain seq x y z
N MET A 1 -61.67 -16.80 -26.56
CA MET A 1 -60.98 -16.82 -25.26
C MET A 1 -60.04 -15.63 -25.28
N SER A 2 -60.24 -14.67 -24.38
CA SER A 2 -59.36 -13.50 -24.26
C SER A 2 -58.05 -13.99 -23.65
N SER A 3 -56.95 -13.99 -24.39
CA SER A 3 -55.61 -14.13 -23.80
C SER A 3 -55.41 -12.91 -22.90
N ALA A 4 -55.40 -13.11 -21.58
CA ALA A 4 -54.95 -12.05 -20.68
C ALA A 4 -53.48 -11.75 -21.04
N SER A 5 -53.13 -10.50 -21.34
CA SER A 5 -51.73 -10.12 -21.48
C SER A 5 -51.13 -10.04 -20.09
N GLY A 6 -50.07 -10.81 -19.83
CA GLY A 6 -49.32 -10.73 -18.59
C GLY A 6 -48.71 -9.34 -18.36
N THR A 7 -48.45 -9.02 -17.10
CA THR A 7 -47.83 -7.77 -16.67
C THR A 7 -46.36 -8.01 -16.31
N THR A 8 -45.47 -7.12 -16.76
CA THR A 8 -44.07 -7.12 -16.32
C THR A 8 -43.89 -6.14 -15.18
N THR A 9 -43.40 -6.62 -14.04
CA THR A 9 -43.04 -5.79 -12.89
C THR A 9 -41.53 -5.61 -12.88
N THR A 10 -41.07 -4.39 -13.16
CA THR A 10 -39.64 -4.05 -13.09
C THR A 10 -39.22 -3.84 -11.64
N ILE A 11 -38.18 -4.56 -11.24
CA ILE A 11 -37.47 -4.38 -9.98
C ILE A 11 -36.45 -3.26 -10.18
N ALA A 12 -36.60 -2.18 -9.41
CA ALA A 12 -35.78 -0.98 -9.54
C ALA A 12 -35.33 -0.48 -8.18
N TRP A 13 -34.23 0.27 -8.14
CA TRP A 13 -33.73 0.93 -6.93
C TRP A 13 -34.67 2.04 -6.48
N LEU A 14 -35.46 1.79 -5.42
CA LEU A 14 -36.43 2.71 -4.83
C LEU A 14 -36.31 2.70 -3.31
N TRP A 15 -35.57 3.67 -2.78
CA TRP A 15 -35.17 3.76 -1.38
C TRP A 15 -36.35 3.68 -0.39
N GLY A 16 -36.27 2.76 0.57
CA GLY A 16 -37.20 2.62 1.69
C GLY A 16 -38.63 2.18 1.31
N THR A 17 -38.82 1.68 0.08
CA THR A 17 -40.16 1.30 -0.40
C THR A 17 -40.50 -0.14 -0.09
N ASN A 18 -41.74 -0.39 0.34
CA ASN A 18 -42.28 -1.73 0.54
C ASN A 18 -43.50 -1.90 -0.37
N THR A 19 -43.31 -2.65 -1.45
CA THR A 19 -44.28 -2.75 -2.54
C THR A 19 -44.99 -4.09 -2.47
N VAL A 20 -46.31 -4.08 -2.40
CA VAL A 20 -47.12 -5.30 -2.60
C VAL A 20 -47.47 -5.40 -4.08
N VAL A 21 -47.10 -6.51 -4.70
CA VAL A 21 -47.32 -6.80 -6.12
C VAL A 21 -48.42 -7.84 -6.22
N SER A 22 -49.50 -7.50 -6.93
CA SER A 22 -50.48 -8.49 -7.39
C SER A 22 -49.87 -9.22 -8.57
N PHE A 23 -49.47 -10.47 -8.39
CA PHE A 23 -48.73 -11.25 -9.39
C PHE A 23 -49.52 -12.51 -9.78
N GLU A 24 -49.76 -12.72 -11.08
CA GLU A 24 -50.38 -13.92 -11.63
C GLU A 24 -49.31 -14.86 -12.23
N PRO A 25 -48.94 -15.97 -11.55
CA PRO A 25 -47.83 -16.82 -11.98
C PRO A 25 -47.97 -17.41 -13.39
N ALA A 26 -49.20 -17.57 -13.88
CA ALA A 26 -49.44 -18.10 -15.21
C ALA A 26 -49.04 -17.13 -16.34
N THR A 27 -48.92 -15.83 -16.07
CA THR A 27 -48.72 -14.83 -17.13
C THR A 27 -47.72 -13.73 -16.82
N ASP A 28 -47.47 -13.41 -15.55
CA ASP A 28 -46.69 -12.24 -15.16
C ASP A 28 -45.18 -12.54 -15.06
N VAL A 29 -44.38 -11.49 -15.23
CA VAL A 29 -42.90 -11.57 -15.23
C VAL A 29 -42.32 -10.51 -14.31
N LEU A 30 -41.27 -10.87 -13.57
CA LEU A 30 -40.41 -9.96 -12.82
C LEU A 30 -39.15 -9.66 -13.66
N ASP A 31 -38.89 -8.37 -13.89
CA ASP A 31 -37.72 -7.91 -14.63
C ASP A 31 -36.70 -7.29 -13.67
N PHE A 32 -35.60 -8.00 -13.45
CA PHE A 32 -34.51 -7.59 -12.56
C PHE A 32 -33.48 -6.69 -13.24
N GLY A 33 -33.57 -6.44 -14.55
CA GLY A 33 -32.59 -5.60 -15.24
C GLY A 33 -31.15 -6.05 -14.96
N TRP A 34 -30.33 -5.18 -14.37
CA TRP A 34 -28.92 -5.43 -14.02
C TRP A 34 -28.68 -5.81 -12.55
N PHE A 35 -29.72 -6.14 -11.78
CA PHE A 35 -29.52 -6.64 -10.43
C PHE A 35 -28.77 -7.99 -10.48
N SER A 36 -27.72 -8.11 -9.67
CA SER A 36 -27.00 -9.36 -9.43
C SER A 36 -27.53 -10.08 -8.19
N SER A 37 -27.08 -11.32 -7.97
CA SER A 37 -27.43 -12.12 -6.77
C SER A 37 -27.08 -11.45 -5.44
N THR A 38 -26.09 -10.55 -5.39
CA THR A 38 -25.69 -9.85 -4.16
C THR A 38 -26.58 -8.65 -3.85
N ASN A 39 -27.41 -8.21 -4.79
CA ASN A 39 -28.28 -7.05 -4.62
C ASN A 39 -29.61 -7.39 -3.93
N PHE A 40 -30.03 -8.66 -3.91
CA PHE A 40 -31.32 -9.05 -3.34
C PHE A 40 -31.27 -10.38 -2.58
N THR A 41 -32.28 -10.61 -1.75
CA THR A 41 -32.54 -11.90 -1.10
C THR A 41 -33.97 -12.33 -1.36
N LEU A 42 -34.21 -13.64 -1.37
CA LEU A 42 -35.51 -14.26 -1.55
C LEU A 42 -35.93 -14.99 -0.28
N SER A 43 -37.14 -14.74 0.19
CA SER A 43 -37.76 -15.51 1.27
C SER A 43 -39.22 -15.78 0.97
N GLU A 44 -39.81 -16.77 1.63
CA GLU A 44 -41.25 -16.99 1.65
C GLU A 44 -41.80 -16.71 3.05
N GLU A 45 -42.70 -15.74 3.15
CA GLU A 45 -43.29 -15.32 4.42
C GLU A 45 -44.82 -15.40 4.33
N ASN A 46 -45.43 -16.21 5.19
CA ASN A 46 -46.89 -16.40 5.24
C ASN A 46 -47.51 -16.76 3.87
N GLY A 47 -46.82 -17.58 3.07
CA GLY A 47 -47.27 -18.00 1.74
C GLY A 47 -47.17 -16.91 0.67
N SER A 48 -46.30 -15.93 0.86
CA SER A 48 -45.97 -14.88 -0.11
C SER A 48 -44.46 -14.82 -0.32
N VAL A 49 -44.02 -14.78 -1.58
CA VAL A 49 -42.61 -14.51 -1.91
C VAL A 49 -42.28 -13.06 -1.56
N VAL A 50 -41.17 -12.87 -0.85
CA VAL A 50 -40.60 -11.56 -0.51
C VAL A 50 -39.23 -11.45 -1.16
N ILE A 51 -39.07 -10.42 -1.98
CA ILE A 51 -37.81 -10.02 -2.58
C ILE A 51 -37.32 -8.82 -1.78
N SER A 52 -36.24 -8.97 -1.02
CA SER A 52 -35.65 -7.87 -0.24
C SER A 52 -34.40 -7.36 -0.93
N ILE A 53 -34.24 -6.04 -0.98
CA ILE A 53 -33.04 -5.34 -1.42
C ILE A 53 -32.45 -4.66 -0.17
N PRO A 54 -31.50 -5.33 0.53
CA PRO A 54 -31.12 -4.92 1.89
C PRO A 54 -30.42 -3.56 1.93
N SER A 55 -29.62 -3.25 0.89
CA SER A 55 -28.78 -2.05 0.83
C SER A 55 -29.55 -0.73 0.83
N ASN A 56 -30.86 -0.74 0.58
CA ASN A 56 -31.71 0.45 0.61
C ASN A 56 -33.06 0.25 1.32
N ASN A 57 -33.17 -0.76 2.19
CA ASN A 57 -34.35 -1.09 2.99
C ASN A 57 -35.65 -1.19 2.17
N GLN A 58 -35.57 -1.88 1.03
CA GLN A 58 -36.66 -2.02 0.06
C GLN A 58 -37.15 -3.47 -0.03
N THR A 59 -38.46 -3.65 -0.26
CA THR A 59 -39.04 -4.97 -0.52
C THR A 59 -40.10 -4.97 -1.63
N TYR A 60 -40.22 -6.10 -2.32
CA TYR A 60 -41.39 -6.47 -3.13
C TYR A 60 -42.00 -7.74 -2.56
N ARG A 61 -43.29 -7.72 -2.26
CA ARG A 61 -44.05 -8.87 -1.78
C ARG A 61 -45.06 -9.32 -2.83
N LEU A 62 -44.93 -10.54 -3.32
CA LEU A 62 -45.91 -11.19 -4.19
C LEU A 62 -46.99 -11.81 -3.31
N GLU A 63 -48.03 -11.05 -3.01
CA GLU A 63 -49.00 -11.46 -1.99
C GLU A 63 -49.82 -12.69 -2.44
N GLY A 64 -49.72 -13.77 -1.67
CA GLY A 64 -50.41 -15.03 -1.92
C GLY A 64 -49.79 -15.91 -3.01
N VAL A 65 -48.58 -15.59 -3.48
CA VAL A 65 -47.79 -16.39 -4.42
C VAL A 65 -46.63 -17.03 -3.67
N ARG A 66 -46.49 -18.36 -3.76
CA ARG A 66 -45.38 -19.11 -3.16
C ARG A 66 -44.26 -19.35 -4.17
N LEU A 67 -43.06 -19.68 -3.70
CA LEU A 67 -41.96 -20.08 -4.59
C LEU A 67 -42.35 -21.29 -5.46
N ALA A 68 -43.09 -22.25 -4.90
CA ALA A 68 -43.59 -23.42 -5.63
C ALA A 68 -44.66 -23.10 -6.69
N ASP A 69 -45.23 -21.89 -6.68
CA ASP A 69 -46.18 -21.44 -7.69
C ASP A 69 -45.48 -20.73 -8.86
N LEU A 70 -44.17 -20.45 -8.74
CA LEU A 70 -43.34 -19.76 -9.73
C LEU A 70 -42.46 -20.74 -10.52
N SER A 71 -41.96 -20.26 -11.65
CA SER A 71 -40.93 -20.92 -12.45
C SER A 71 -39.92 -19.89 -12.95
N LEU A 72 -38.78 -20.34 -13.48
CA LEU A 72 -37.80 -19.42 -14.07
C LEU A 72 -38.37 -18.63 -15.27
N ALA A 73 -39.45 -19.09 -15.90
CA ALA A 73 -40.16 -18.35 -16.93
C ALA A 73 -40.83 -17.05 -16.42
N ASN A 74 -41.00 -16.91 -15.10
CA ASN A 74 -41.48 -15.69 -14.48
C ASN A 74 -40.38 -14.65 -14.26
N ILE A 75 -39.10 -14.95 -14.53
CA ILE A 75 -37.97 -14.09 -14.17
C ILE A 75 -37.16 -13.73 -15.42
N THR A 76 -36.86 -12.44 -15.59
CA THR A 76 -35.88 -11.96 -16.57
C THR A 76 -34.82 -11.12 -15.88
N ALA A 77 -33.54 -11.38 -16.17
CA ALA A 77 -32.41 -10.58 -15.70
C ALA A 77 -31.33 -10.53 -16.79
N ARG A 78 -30.56 -9.44 -16.80
CA ARG A 78 -29.37 -9.26 -17.65
C ARG A 78 -28.12 -9.86 -17.01
N ASP A 79 -28.09 -9.91 -15.68
CA ASP A 79 -27.03 -10.55 -14.91
C ASP A 79 -27.39 -12.03 -14.65
N ALA A 80 -26.50 -12.95 -15.02
CA ALA A 80 -26.75 -14.38 -14.91
C ALA A 80 -26.84 -14.86 -13.45
N SER A 81 -26.12 -14.21 -12.52
CA SER A 81 -26.12 -14.61 -11.11
C SER A 81 -27.49 -14.44 -10.45
N ALA A 82 -28.29 -13.45 -10.90
CA ALA A 82 -29.66 -13.29 -10.43
C ALA A 82 -30.56 -14.47 -10.82
N LEU A 83 -30.40 -14.99 -12.04
CA LEU A 83 -31.14 -16.18 -12.48
C LEU A 83 -30.72 -17.43 -11.71
N VAL A 84 -29.43 -17.58 -11.41
CA VAL A 84 -28.91 -18.66 -10.56
C VAL A 84 -29.52 -18.61 -9.15
N ALA A 85 -29.59 -17.42 -8.55
CA ALA A 85 -30.21 -17.24 -7.23
C ALA A 85 -31.71 -17.60 -7.23
N TRP A 86 -32.44 -17.23 -8.29
CA TRP A 86 -33.85 -17.62 -8.46
C TRP A 86 -34.01 -19.13 -8.67
N GLN A 87 -33.18 -19.75 -9.51
CA GLN A 87 -33.21 -21.18 -9.76
C GLN A 87 -32.96 -21.97 -8.46
N ALA A 88 -31.95 -21.59 -7.68
CA ALA A 88 -31.66 -22.22 -6.39
C ALA A 88 -32.83 -22.10 -5.41
N ALA A 89 -33.51 -20.94 -5.35
CA ALA A 89 -34.68 -20.74 -4.49
C ALA A 89 -35.88 -21.59 -4.94
N LEU A 90 -36.10 -21.74 -6.24
CA LEU A 90 -37.17 -22.58 -6.80
C LEU A 90 -36.90 -24.07 -6.55
N ASP A 91 -35.66 -24.52 -6.73
CA ASP A 91 -35.25 -25.91 -6.48
C ASP A 91 -35.38 -26.29 -5.00
N ALA A 92 -34.96 -25.38 -4.11
CA ALA A 92 -35.15 -25.55 -2.67
C ALA A 92 -36.63 -25.71 -2.31
N ALA A 93 -37.52 -24.93 -2.93
CA ALA A 93 -38.97 -25.02 -2.72
C ALA A 93 -39.60 -26.29 -3.31
N GLY A 94 -39.07 -26.82 -4.42
CA GLY A 94 -39.53 -28.06 -5.04
C GLY A 94 -39.15 -29.33 -4.26
N SER A 95 -38.02 -29.28 -3.53
CA SER A 95 -37.48 -30.41 -2.76
C SER A 95 -38.29 -30.78 -1.50
N ASP A 96 -39.23 -29.93 -1.06
CA ASP A 96 -40.02 -30.16 0.16
C ASP A 96 -41.25 -31.09 -0.06
N SER A 97 -41.23 -31.89 -1.14
CA SER A 97 -42.35 -32.75 -1.54
C SER A 97 -41.98 -34.19 -1.92
N SER A 98 -41.09 -34.87 -1.19
CA SER A 98 -41.24 -36.33 -0.96
C SER A 98 -40.23 -36.88 0.04
N GLY A 99 -40.72 -37.33 1.19
CA GLY A 99 -40.01 -38.33 1.99
C GLY A 99 -40.27 -39.73 1.45
N GLY A 100 -39.21 -40.53 1.26
CA GLY A 100 -39.32 -41.98 1.11
C GLY A 100 -38.27 -42.67 0.22
N ASP A 101 -37.13 -43.00 0.84
CA ASP A 101 -36.44 -44.31 0.82
C ASP A 101 -36.26 -45.12 -0.51
N ASP A 102 -34.98 -45.20 -0.92
CA ASP A 102 -34.19 -46.40 -1.27
C ASP A 102 -34.51 -47.31 -2.49
N SER A 103 -33.49 -47.39 -3.38
CA SER A 103 -33.08 -48.49 -4.29
C SER A 103 -34.05 -48.86 -5.44
N THR A 104 -33.67 -49.25 -6.66
CA THR A 104 -32.48 -49.91 -7.22
C THR A 104 -32.33 -49.57 -8.71
N ASP A 105 -31.09 -49.62 -9.19
CA ASP A 105 -30.63 -49.89 -10.56
C ASP A 105 -31.49 -50.91 -11.34
N ASP A 106 -31.92 -50.58 -12.57
CA ASP A 106 -32.04 -51.53 -13.70
C ASP A 106 -32.26 -50.77 -15.03
N ASP A 107 -31.46 -51.16 -16.01
CA ASP A 107 -31.25 -50.57 -17.32
C ASP A 107 -32.08 -51.34 -18.35
N THR A 108 -33.21 -50.80 -18.84
CA THR A 108 -33.82 -51.22 -20.12
C THR A 108 -34.73 -50.15 -20.73
N ALA A 109 -34.30 -49.58 -21.87
CA ALA A 109 -35.17 -48.82 -22.76
C ALA A 109 -36.27 -49.73 -23.38
N PRO A 110 -37.46 -49.18 -23.70
CA PRO A 110 -37.60 -48.69 -25.07
C PRO A 110 -38.39 -47.38 -25.20
N ASP A 111 -38.01 -46.64 -26.24
CA ASP A 111 -38.68 -45.52 -26.90
C ASP A 111 -40.21 -45.67 -26.99
N THR A 112 -40.92 -44.73 -26.36
CA THR A 112 -42.25 -44.27 -26.79
C THR A 112 -42.27 -42.74 -26.81
N ASP A 113 -42.09 -42.20 -28.02
CA ASP A 113 -42.55 -40.89 -28.49
C ASP A 113 -43.98 -40.58 -28.03
N ASP A 114 -44.09 -39.83 -26.93
CA ASP A 114 -45.30 -39.14 -26.49
C ASP A 114 -45.03 -37.63 -26.50
N GLY A 115 -45.30 -36.99 -27.63
CA GLY A 115 -45.13 -35.56 -27.88
C GLY A 115 -45.86 -34.62 -26.92
N ASN A 116 -45.19 -34.25 -25.83
CA ASN A 116 -45.42 -33.04 -25.07
C ASN A 116 -44.06 -32.32 -24.92
N GLY A 117 -43.93 -31.14 -25.53
CA GLY A 117 -42.66 -30.43 -25.68
C GLY A 117 -42.06 -29.96 -24.36
N ASP A 118 -41.29 -30.83 -23.74
CA ASP A 118 -40.28 -30.47 -22.76
C ASP A 118 -39.14 -29.72 -23.49
N GLY A 119 -38.73 -28.59 -22.94
CA GLY A 119 -37.88 -27.61 -23.62
C GLY A 119 -36.52 -28.20 -23.97
N ALA A 120 -36.26 -28.42 -25.26
CA ALA A 120 -34.96 -28.93 -25.71
C ALA A 120 -33.83 -28.04 -25.15
N THR A 121 -32.89 -28.64 -24.43
CA THR A 121 -31.67 -27.95 -24.00
C THR A 121 -30.77 -27.75 -25.21
N ALA A 122 -30.26 -26.54 -25.36
CA ALA A 122 -29.31 -26.16 -26.39
C ALA A 122 -27.95 -25.91 -25.74
N ALA A 123 -26.88 -26.35 -26.40
CA ALA A 123 -25.51 -26.07 -25.98
C ALA A 123 -25.31 -24.56 -25.77
N TYR A 124 -24.40 -24.23 -24.85
CA TYR A 124 -24.00 -22.86 -24.55
C TYR A 124 -23.82 -22.02 -25.82
N ALA A 125 -24.33 -20.79 -25.78
CA ALA A 125 -24.18 -19.81 -26.84
C ALA A 125 -23.88 -18.44 -26.23
N THR A 126 -22.88 -17.77 -26.79
CA THR A 126 -22.49 -16.41 -26.38
C THR A 126 -23.65 -15.43 -26.57
N ALA A 127 -23.71 -14.38 -25.75
CA ALA A 127 -24.75 -13.37 -25.84
C ALA A 127 -24.77 -12.73 -27.23
N TRP A 128 -25.96 -12.56 -27.81
CA TRP A 128 -26.09 -11.90 -29.09
C TRP A 128 -25.67 -10.43 -28.99
N SER A 129 -24.77 -10.03 -29.88
CA SER A 129 -24.40 -8.64 -30.14
C SER A 129 -24.91 -8.17 -31.50
N ALA A 130 -25.42 -6.93 -31.55
CA ALA A 130 -25.86 -6.29 -32.77
C ALA A 130 -24.70 -5.90 -33.71
N SER A 131 -23.48 -5.74 -33.19
CA SER A 131 -22.30 -5.38 -34.00
C SER A 131 -21.72 -6.57 -34.75
N ASP A 132 -22.00 -7.78 -34.29
CA ASP A 132 -21.27 -8.96 -34.72
C ASP A 132 -21.91 -9.58 -35.97
N VAL A 133 -21.06 -10.20 -36.77
CA VAL A 133 -21.46 -10.87 -38.00
C VAL A 133 -21.64 -12.35 -37.70
N TYR A 134 -22.83 -12.87 -37.96
CA TYR A 134 -23.17 -14.27 -37.82
C TYR A 134 -23.40 -14.89 -39.20
N THR A 135 -23.10 -16.17 -39.32
CA THR A 135 -23.28 -16.99 -40.51
C THR A 135 -24.20 -18.17 -40.21
N GLY A 136 -24.66 -18.86 -41.26
CA GLY A 136 -25.61 -19.95 -41.08
C GLY A 136 -25.01 -21.08 -40.23
N GLY A 137 -25.66 -21.39 -39.10
CA GLY A 137 -25.19 -22.36 -38.10
C GLY A 137 -24.78 -21.74 -36.77
N ASP A 138 -24.41 -20.46 -36.75
CA ASP A 138 -23.95 -19.78 -35.54
C ASP A 138 -25.08 -19.67 -34.51
N ARG A 139 -24.74 -19.81 -33.23
CA ARG A 139 -25.69 -19.76 -32.13
C ARG A 139 -25.38 -18.60 -31.22
N VAL A 140 -26.44 -17.96 -30.72
CA VAL A 140 -26.37 -16.83 -29.80
C VAL A 140 -27.44 -16.96 -28.73
N SER A 141 -27.23 -16.34 -27.58
CA SER A 141 -28.21 -16.28 -26.50
C SER A 141 -28.85 -14.88 -26.39
N ILE A 142 -30.15 -14.85 -26.07
CA ILE A 142 -30.85 -13.69 -25.53
C ILE A 142 -31.45 -14.14 -24.20
N GLY A 143 -30.86 -13.69 -23.09
CA GLY A 143 -31.15 -14.31 -21.79
C GLY A 143 -30.79 -15.80 -21.82
N ASN A 144 -31.73 -16.68 -21.47
CA ASN A 144 -31.56 -18.13 -21.52
C ASN A 144 -32.04 -18.79 -22.83
N LEU A 145 -32.49 -18.01 -23.83
CA LEU A 145 -32.98 -18.54 -25.10
C LEU A 145 -31.85 -18.59 -26.12
N VAL A 146 -31.56 -19.77 -26.66
CA VAL A 146 -30.53 -19.95 -27.69
C VAL A 146 -31.16 -19.93 -29.07
N TYR A 147 -30.65 -19.06 -29.93
CA TYR A 147 -31.08 -18.90 -31.31
C TYR A 147 -29.97 -19.31 -32.27
N GLN A 148 -30.32 -19.99 -33.36
CA GLN A 148 -29.40 -20.36 -34.41
C GLN A 148 -29.68 -19.55 -35.69
N ALA A 149 -28.64 -18.95 -36.26
CA ALA A 149 -28.72 -18.24 -37.52
C ALA A 149 -28.91 -19.23 -38.68
N GLY A 150 -29.85 -18.94 -39.59
CA GLY A 150 -30.08 -19.72 -40.80
C GLY A 150 -29.14 -19.35 -41.96
N TRP A 151 -28.64 -18.11 -41.97
CA TRP A 151 -27.71 -17.57 -42.97
C TRP A 151 -27.03 -16.31 -42.43
N TRP A 152 -26.20 -15.66 -43.26
CA TRP A 152 -25.47 -14.45 -42.88
C TRP A 152 -26.39 -13.34 -42.34
N THR A 153 -26.07 -12.78 -41.18
CA THR A 153 -26.78 -11.64 -40.58
C THR A 153 -25.87 -10.79 -39.70
N GLN A 154 -26.22 -9.51 -39.54
CA GLN A 154 -25.57 -8.55 -38.64
C GLN A 154 -26.65 -7.56 -38.18
N GLY A 155 -26.73 -7.31 -36.88
CA GLY A 155 -27.66 -6.33 -36.29
C GLY A 155 -29.15 -6.72 -36.26
N GLU A 156 -29.55 -7.87 -36.81
CA GLU A 156 -30.92 -8.36 -36.70
C GLU A 156 -31.12 -9.08 -35.36
N ASP A 157 -32.00 -8.55 -34.50
CA ASP A 157 -32.29 -9.07 -33.16
C ASP A 157 -33.05 -10.43 -33.21
N PRO A 158 -32.50 -11.51 -32.61
CA PRO A 158 -33.15 -12.83 -32.54
C PRO A 158 -34.53 -12.82 -31.87
N SER A 159 -34.74 -11.93 -30.90
CA SER A 159 -35.99 -11.84 -30.13
C SER A 159 -37.08 -11.05 -30.85
N ALA A 160 -36.73 -10.27 -31.89
CA ALA A 160 -37.66 -9.43 -32.65
C ALA A 160 -38.47 -10.19 -33.73
N GLY A 161 -38.39 -11.53 -33.77
CA GLY A 161 -39.14 -12.36 -34.71
C GLY A 161 -38.58 -12.35 -36.14
N SER A 162 -37.29 -12.09 -36.32
CA SER A 162 -36.62 -12.18 -37.62
C SER A 162 -36.63 -13.61 -38.17
N SER A 163 -36.84 -13.78 -39.48
CA SER A 163 -36.79 -15.09 -40.13
C SER A 163 -35.40 -15.70 -40.22
N VAL A 164 -34.34 -14.92 -39.91
CA VAL A 164 -32.96 -15.43 -39.92
C VAL A 164 -32.64 -16.28 -38.69
N TRP A 165 -33.32 -16.05 -37.57
CA TRP A 165 -33.03 -16.70 -36.29
C TRP A 165 -34.09 -17.77 -36.00
N THR A 166 -33.63 -18.96 -35.63
CA THR A 166 -34.49 -20.05 -35.15
C THR A 166 -34.20 -20.30 -33.69
N LEU A 167 -35.22 -20.23 -32.82
CA LEU A 167 -35.07 -20.68 -31.43
C LEU A 167 -34.78 -22.18 -31.43
N VAL A 168 -33.63 -22.57 -30.87
CA VAL A 168 -33.18 -23.97 -30.84
C VAL A 168 -33.26 -24.60 -29.46
N GLY A 169 -33.51 -23.82 -28.41
CA GLY A 169 -33.71 -24.35 -27.07
C GLY A 169 -33.41 -23.35 -25.97
N TYR A 170 -33.40 -23.87 -24.75
CA TYR A 170 -32.93 -23.16 -23.56
C TYR A 170 -31.45 -23.46 -23.32
N MET A 171 -30.69 -22.48 -22.87
CA MET A 171 -29.25 -22.58 -22.63
C MET A 171 -28.96 -23.65 -21.57
N ASP A 172 -28.04 -24.56 -21.87
CA ASP A 172 -27.47 -25.48 -20.89
C ASP A 172 -26.65 -24.68 -19.87
N THR A 173 -27.09 -24.69 -18.62
CA THR A 173 -26.45 -23.97 -17.51
C THR A 173 -25.59 -24.87 -16.64
N THR A 174 -25.33 -26.11 -17.07
CA THR A 174 -24.42 -27.00 -16.37
C THR A 174 -23.02 -26.39 -16.39
N PRO A 175 -22.39 -26.15 -15.22
CA PRO A 175 -21.06 -25.59 -15.21
C PRO A 175 -20.06 -26.50 -15.93
N VAL A 176 -19.14 -25.90 -16.67
CA VAL A 176 -18.06 -26.62 -17.38
C VAL A 176 -16.73 -26.16 -16.84
N VAL A 177 -15.79 -27.09 -16.68
CA VAL A 177 -14.44 -26.74 -16.21
C VAL A 177 -13.80 -25.71 -17.14
N PRO A 178 -12.89 -24.86 -16.63
CA PRO A 178 -12.19 -23.87 -17.45
C PRO A 178 -11.25 -24.54 -18.44
N ASP A 179 -10.78 -23.78 -19.42
CA ASP A 179 -9.63 -24.20 -20.23
C ASP A 179 -8.33 -24.18 -19.41
N ALA A 180 -7.29 -24.80 -19.95
CA ALA A 180 -5.96 -24.72 -19.35
C ALA A 180 -5.46 -23.27 -19.36
N PRO A 181 -4.86 -22.76 -18.28
CA PRO A 181 -4.21 -21.45 -18.29
C PRO A 181 -3.15 -21.36 -19.39
N GLU A 182 -3.11 -20.24 -20.11
CA GLU A 182 -2.17 -19.98 -21.20
C GLU A 182 -1.15 -18.90 -20.81
N ASP A 183 -0.13 -18.72 -21.66
CA ASP A 183 0.92 -17.69 -21.52
C ASP A 183 1.59 -17.63 -20.14
N LEU A 184 1.90 -18.80 -19.56
CA LEU A 184 2.67 -18.91 -18.32
C LEU A 184 4.14 -18.49 -18.53
N TYR A 185 4.61 -17.48 -17.81
CA TYR A 185 6.01 -17.05 -17.78
C TYR A 185 6.49 -16.67 -16.38
N ALA A 186 7.81 -16.47 -16.23
CA ALA A 186 8.42 -15.99 -14.99
C ALA A 186 8.76 -14.49 -15.10
N ALA A 187 8.28 -13.69 -14.15
CA ALA A 187 8.40 -12.23 -14.12
C ALA A 187 9.48 -11.71 -13.15
N GLY A 188 10.56 -12.48 -12.99
CA GLY A 188 11.62 -12.20 -12.02
C GLY A 188 12.01 -13.48 -11.29
N THR A 189 13.30 -13.80 -11.30
CA THR A 189 13.85 -15.01 -10.70
C THR A 189 15.13 -14.66 -9.95
N SER A 190 15.14 -14.91 -8.64
CA SER A 190 16.30 -14.73 -7.78
C SER A 190 16.99 -16.08 -7.53
N ALA A 191 17.92 -16.10 -6.57
CA ALA A 191 18.53 -17.34 -6.09
C ALA A 191 17.54 -18.23 -5.31
N SER A 192 16.48 -17.65 -4.72
CA SER A 192 15.56 -18.37 -3.81
C SER A 192 14.08 -18.16 -4.10
N THR A 193 13.74 -17.34 -5.11
CA THR A 193 12.36 -16.98 -5.45
C THR A 193 12.15 -16.92 -6.96
N THR A 194 10.89 -17.09 -7.39
CA THR A 194 10.46 -16.68 -8.73
C THR A 194 8.99 -16.26 -8.71
N VAL A 195 8.61 -15.27 -9.53
CA VAL A 195 7.21 -14.89 -9.72
C VAL A 195 6.68 -15.51 -10.99
N LEU A 196 5.59 -16.25 -10.91
CA LEU A 196 4.88 -16.86 -12.04
C LEU A 196 3.71 -15.96 -12.43
N VAL A 197 3.51 -15.73 -13.72
CA VAL A 197 2.39 -14.93 -14.27
C VAL A 197 1.80 -15.68 -15.45
N TRP A 198 0.47 -15.64 -15.61
CA TRP A 198 -0.25 -16.29 -16.70
C TRP A 198 -1.50 -15.49 -17.10
N ASP A 199 -2.12 -15.84 -18.23
CA ASP A 199 -3.38 -15.25 -18.67
C ASP A 199 -4.58 -15.91 -17.99
N ALA A 200 -5.64 -15.15 -17.72
CA ALA A 200 -6.84 -15.67 -17.08
C ALA A 200 -7.48 -16.79 -17.94
N ALA A 201 -7.77 -17.93 -17.32
CA ALA A 201 -8.39 -19.06 -18.02
C ALA A 201 -9.82 -18.73 -18.45
N GLU A 202 -10.16 -19.04 -19.70
CA GLU A 202 -11.50 -18.86 -20.24
C GLU A 202 -12.43 -20.02 -19.82
N VAL A 203 -13.71 -19.72 -19.61
CA VAL A 203 -14.76 -20.73 -19.39
C VAL A 203 -15.64 -20.77 -20.62
N ASN A 204 -15.51 -21.83 -21.42
CA ASN A 204 -16.30 -22.06 -22.63
C ASN A 204 -17.70 -22.64 -22.32
N GLY A 205 -18.41 -21.98 -21.42
CA GLY A 205 -19.70 -22.41 -20.92
C GLY A 205 -20.20 -21.56 -19.76
N VAL A 206 -20.95 -22.17 -18.86
CA VAL A 206 -21.32 -21.54 -17.58
C VAL A 206 -20.25 -21.89 -16.55
N GLY A 207 -19.79 -20.90 -15.78
CA GLY A 207 -18.81 -21.10 -14.73
C GLY A 207 -17.97 -19.85 -14.47
N THR A 208 -17.36 -19.77 -13.30
CA THR A 208 -16.37 -18.72 -12.97
C THR A 208 -15.14 -19.37 -12.36
N VAL A 209 -13.95 -19.02 -12.86
CA VAL A 209 -12.70 -19.48 -12.24
C VAL A 209 -12.64 -18.92 -10.81
N ASN A 210 -12.60 -19.82 -9.82
CA ASN A 210 -12.58 -19.47 -8.41
C ASN A 210 -11.15 -19.37 -7.88
N THR A 211 -10.24 -20.22 -8.36
CA THR A 211 -8.84 -20.26 -7.92
C THR A 211 -7.95 -20.94 -8.97
N TYR A 212 -6.65 -20.69 -8.87
CA TYR A 212 -5.58 -21.38 -9.56
C TYR A 212 -4.76 -22.19 -8.56
N GLN A 213 -4.39 -23.41 -8.96
CA GLN A 213 -3.48 -24.29 -8.24
C GLN A 213 -2.09 -24.24 -8.90
N ILE A 214 -1.06 -24.01 -8.09
CA ILE A 214 0.33 -23.89 -8.55
C ILE A 214 1.10 -25.16 -8.20
N TYR A 215 1.67 -25.80 -9.21
CA TYR A 215 2.47 -27.00 -9.04
C TYR A 215 3.95 -26.73 -9.32
N GLN A 216 4.82 -27.14 -8.41
CA GLN A 216 6.28 -27.16 -8.57
C GLN A 216 6.74 -28.62 -8.62
N ASP A 217 7.40 -29.00 -9.72
CA ASP A 217 7.87 -30.36 -9.99
C ASP A 217 6.77 -31.42 -9.81
N GLY A 218 5.53 -31.05 -10.17
CA GLY A 218 4.35 -31.88 -10.06
C GLY A 218 3.71 -31.92 -8.66
N ASN A 219 4.22 -31.20 -7.67
CA ASN A 219 3.64 -31.10 -6.33
C ASN A 219 2.88 -29.77 -6.18
N LEU A 220 1.67 -29.80 -5.63
CA LEU A 220 0.91 -28.61 -5.30
C LEU A 220 1.63 -27.82 -4.19
N ILE A 221 2.08 -26.60 -4.50
CA ILE A 221 2.77 -25.72 -3.54
C ILE A 221 1.87 -24.61 -3.00
N GLY A 222 0.78 -24.29 -3.70
CA GLY A 222 -0.17 -23.29 -3.23
C GLY A 222 -1.33 -23.06 -4.17
N THR A 223 -2.20 -22.15 -3.76
CA THR A 223 -3.36 -21.71 -4.52
C THR A 223 -3.49 -20.19 -4.47
N THR A 224 -4.05 -19.58 -5.49
CA THR A 224 -4.30 -18.13 -5.57
C THR A 224 -5.58 -17.84 -6.34
N SER A 225 -6.21 -16.68 -6.14
CA SER A 225 -7.27 -16.17 -7.03
C SER A 225 -6.75 -15.23 -8.10
N SER A 226 -5.51 -14.76 -7.96
CA SER A 226 -4.84 -13.87 -8.92
C SER A 226 -4.26 -14.66 -10.10
N THR A 227 -3.92 -13.97 -11.19
CA THR A 227 -3.19 -14.56 -12.33
C THR A 227 -1.67 -14.46 -12.19
N TYR A 228 -1.20 -14.43 -10.93
CA TYR A 228 0.22 -14.46 -10.57
C TYR A 228 0.43 -15.20 -9.24
N TYR A 229 1.66 -15.71 -9.03
CA TYR A 229 2.06 -16.38 -7.79
C TYR A 229 3.57 -16.30 -7.54
N LYS A 230 3.97 -15.82 -6.36
CA LYS A 230 5.38 -15.80 -5.92
C LYS A 230 5.74 -17.13 -5.25
N VAL A 231 6.69 -17.83 -5.85
CA VAL A 231 7.30 -19.05 -5.30
C VAL A 231 8.52 -18.65 -4.48
N THR A 232 8.60 -19.13 -3.25
CA THR A 232 9.71 -18.87 -2.31
C THR A 232 10.36 -20.17 -1.85
N GLY A 233 11.52 -20.07 -1.19
CA GLY A 233 12.23 -21.23 -0.65
C GLY A 233 12.84 -22.14 -1.70
N LEU A 234 13.19 -21.59 -2.87
CA LEU A 234 13.91 -22.30 -3.92
C LEU A 234 15.40 -22.40 -3.58
N ASP A 235 16.03 -23.48 -4.02
CA ASP A 235 17.48 -23.65 -3.95
C ASP A 235 18.14 -22.86 -5.09
N PRO A 236 19.32 -22.26 -4.88
CA PRO A 236 20.09 -21.56 -5.91
C PRO A 236 20.59 -22.49 -7.01
N SER A 237 20.87 -21.92 -8.20
CA SER A 237 21.38 -22.66 -9.37
C SER A 237 20.59 -23.93 -9.69
N THR A 238 19.29 -23.93 -9.39
CA THR A 238 18.42 -25.11 -9.49
C THR A 238 17.30 -24.83 -10.48
N SER A 239 17.09 -25.78 -11.38
CA SER A 239 15.99 -25.72 -12.35
C SER A 239 14.75 -26.38 -11.75
N TYR A 240 13.65 -25.63 -11.74
CA TYR A 240 12.32 -26.07 -11.34
C TYR A 240 11.39 -26.11 -12.55
N SER A 241 10.35 -26.92 -12.45
CA SER A 241 9.25 -26.98 -13.41
C SER A 241 7.94 -26.53 -12.77
N PHE A 242 7.20 -25.65 -13.46
CA PHE A 242 5.96 -25.09 -12.98
C PHE A 242 4.80 -25.33 -13.95
N THR A 243 3.62 -25.63 -13.40
CA THR A 243 2.35 -25.69 -14.13
C THR A 243 1.22 -25.11 -13.29
N ILE A 244 0.24 -24.50 -13.95
CA ILE A 244 -0.93 -23.90 -13.33
C ILE A 244 -2.19 -24.66 -13.76
N VAL A 245 -3.12 -24.87 -12.82
CA VAL A 245 -4.44 -25.47 -13.08
C VAL A 245 -5.51 -24.50 -12.60
N ALA A 246 -6.46 -24.15 -13.45
CA ALA A 246 -7.63 -23.36 -13.06
C ALA A 246 -8.69 -24.26 -12.41
N VAL A 247 -9.41 -23.74 -11.43
CA VAL A 247 -10.46 -24.48 -10.73
C VAL A 247 -11.71 -23.63 -10.59
N ASP A 248 -12.85 -24.20 -10.95
CA ASP A 248 -14.18 -23.62 -10.77
C ASP A 248 -15.11 -24.58 -9.99
N GLU A 249 -16.41 -24.31 -9.99
CA GLU A 249 -17.41 -25.17 -9.38
C GLU A 249 -17.62 -26.52 -10.10
N ALA A 250 -17.25 -26.63 -11.37
CA ALA A 250 -17.31 -27.86 -12.16
C ALA A 250 -16.08 -28.75 -11.91
N GLY A 251 -14.94 -28.16 -11.53
CA GLY A 251 -13.72 -28.85 -11.16
C GLY A 251 -12.44 -28.19 -11.67
N ALA A 252 -11.38 -28.98 -11.77
CA ALA A 252 -10.08 -28.53 -12.24
C ALA A 252 -9.95 -28.66 -13.76
N SER A 253 -9.33 -27.67 -14.40
CA SER A 253 -8.95 -27.72 -15.81
C SER A 253 -7.74 -28.65 -16.06
N GLU A 254 -7.38 -28.84 -17.33
CA GLU A 254 -6.07 -29.38 -17.67
C GLU A 254 -4.95 -28.41 -17.25
N ALA A 255 -3.75 -28.93 -17.00
CA ALA A 255 -2.62 -28.10 -16.63
C ALA A 255 -2.11 -27.25 -17.81
N SER A 256 -1.59 -26.07 -17.51
CA SER A 256 -0.87 -25.21 -18.46
C SER A 256 0.31 -25.94 -19.12
N GLU A 257 0.90 -25.33 -20.16
CA GLU A 257 2.22 -25.75 -20.62
C GLU A 257 3.25 -25.66 -19.47
N VAL A 258 4.20 -26.59 -19.45
CA VAL A 258 5.24 -26.64 -18.41
C VAL A 258 6.23 -25.50 -18.63
N LEU A 259 6.34 -24.60 -17.65
CA LEU A 259 7.39 -23.58 -17.61
C LEU A 259 8.60 -24.13 -16.85
N SER A 260 9.79 -24.04 -17.44
CA SER A 260 11.04 -24.33 -16.73
C SER A 260 11.73 -23.03 -16.33
N VAL A 261 12.01 -22.87 -15.04
CA VAL A 261 12.68 -21.70 -14.47
C VAL A 261 13.94 -22.17 -13.76
N SER A 262 15.06 -21.48 -13.97
CA SER A 262 16.30 -21.75 -13.23
C SER A 262 16.61 -20.59 -12.31
N THR A 263 16.75 -20.87 -11.01
CA THR A 263 17.17 -19.87 -10.03
C THR A 263 18.60 -19.39 -10.32
N ALA A 264 18.86 -18.14 -9.95
CA ALA A 264 20.20 -17.58 -10.00
C ALA A 264 21.15 -18.31 -9.05
N ALA A 265 22.46 -18.10 -9.19
CA ALA A 265 23.42 -18.65 -8.26
C ALA A 265 23.29 -18.01 -6.86
N GLU A 266 23.63 -18.80 -5.83
CA GLU A 266 23.74 -18.30 -4.47
C GLU A 266 24.79 -17.17 -4.48
N GLY A 267 24.41 -15.97 -4.02
CA GLY A 267 25.31 -14.82 -4.00
C GLY A 267 25.21 -13.86 -5.20
N THR A 268 24.18 -13.91 -6.03
CA THR A 268 23.83 -12.76 -6.91
C THR A 268 22.82 -11.78 -6.28
N GLY A 269 22.63 -11.86 -4.96
CA GLY A 269 21.74 -10.98 -4.18
C GLY A 269 22.19 -10.72 -2.74
N ALA A 270 23.39 -11.17 -2.36
CA ALA A 270 24.12 -10.70 -1.18
C ALA A 270 25.45 -10.14 -1.69
N GLY A 271 25.35 -9.05 -2.45
CA GLY A 271 26.51 -8.36 -3.02
C GLY A 271 27.28 -7.63 -1.93
N ASP A 272 28.53 -7.29 -2.21
CA ASP A 272 29.37 -6.44 -1.37
C ASP A 272 28.54 -5.31 -0.72
N LYS A 273 28.66 -5.16 0.60
CA LYS A 273 27.98 -4.06 1.31
C LYS A 273 28.43 -2.74 0.68
N THR A 274 27.49 -1.88 0.33
CA THR A 274 27.80 -0.68 -0.43
C THR A 274 27.81 0.57 0.44
N PHE A 275 28.61 1.56 0.04
CA PHE A 275 28.53 2.93 0.52
C PHE A 275 28.23 3.87 -0.65
N SER A 276 27.04 4.48 -0.64
CA SER A 276 26.56 5.37 -1.71
C SER A 276 25.99 6.66 -1.13
N PRO A 277 26.82 7.67 -0.81
CA PRO A 277 26.35 8.90 -0.16
C PRO A 277 25.46 9.74 -1.09
N TYR A 278 24.52 10.48 -0.49
CA TYR A 278 23.70 11.45 -1.22
C TYR A 278 24.51 12.66 -1.65
N ILE A 279 24.25 13.14 -2.87
CA ILE A 279 24.77 14.40 -3.42
C ILE A 279 23.60 15.26 -3.89
N ASP A 280 23.38 16.38 -3.21
CA ASP A 280 22.40 17.39 -3.62
C ASP A 280 22.89 18.13 -4.88
N MET A 281 22.30 17.79 -6.02
CA MET A 281 22.61 18.33 -7.34
C MET A 281 22.14 19.77 -7.54
N SER A 282 21.36 20.33 -6.61
CA SER A 282 20.96 21.74 -6.63
C SER A 282 22.09 22.68 -6.15
N LEU A 283 23.08 22.14 -5.43
CA LEU A 283 24.18 22.92 -4.88
C LEU A 283 25.20 23.33 -5.93
N SER A 284 25.77 24.53 -5.76
CA SER A 284 26.83 25.03 -6.64
C SER A 284 28.11 24.18 -6.59
N SER A 285 28.41 23.56 -5.45
CA SER A 285 29.52 22.62 -5.29
C SER A 285 29.36 21.36 -6.12
N SER A 286 28.12 20.89 -6.29
CA SER A 286 27.77 19.66 -7.01
C SER A 286 27.83 19.82 -8.53
N GLN A 287 28.08 21.04 -9.04
CA GLN A 287 28.28 21.26 -10.48
C GLN A 287 29.54 20.59 -11.03
N ASN A 288 30.47 20.20 -10.17
CA ASN A 288 31.66 19.43 -10.54
C ASN A 288 31.65 18.07 -9.81
N VAL A 289 30.54 17.32 -9.93
CA VAL A 289 30.34 16.06 -9.18
C VAL A 289 31.48 15.06 -9.41
N VAL A 290 32.00 14.99 -10.63
CA VAL A 290 33.13 14.11 -10.98
C VAL A 290 34.37 14.42 -10.14
N GLU A 291 34.65 15.71 -9.88
CA GLU A 291 35.82 16.12 -9.09
C GLU A 291 35.66 15.76 -7.61
N ILE A 292 34.50 16.05 -7.02
CA ILE A 292 34.26 15.78 -5.59
C ILE A 292 34.18 14.28 -5.31
N VAL A 293 33.59 13.49 -6.22
CA VAL A 293 33.52 12.03 -6.11
C VAL A 293 34.91 11.40 -6.24
N SER A 294 35.71 11.90 -7.19
CA SER A 294 37.10 11.47 -7.35
C SER A 294 37.96 11.83 -6.13
N ALA A 295 37.77 13.03 -5.57
CA ALA A 295 38.51 13.50 -4.40
C ALA A 295 38.17 12.72 -3.12
N ALA A 296 36.91 12.32 -2.95
CA ALA A 296 36.45 11.47 -1.85
C ALA A 296 36.76 9.97 -2.07
N GLY A 297 37.16 9.58 -3.29
CA GLY A 297 37.51 8.19 -3.62
C GLY A 297 36.31 7.23 -3.56
N LEU A 298 35.13 7.68 -4.01
CA LEU A 298 33.89 6.90 -3.92
C LEU A 298 33.70 5.95 -5.11
N GLY A 299 33.17 4.76 -4.83
CA GLY A 299 32.78 3.76 -5.83
C GLY A 299 31.30 3.75 -6.17
N ALA A 300 30.45 4.40 -5.37
CA ALA A 300 29.02 4.55 -5.64
C ALA A 300 28.52 5.92 -5.13
N VAL A 301 27.47 6.46 -5.75
CA VAL A 301 26.81 7.72 -5.33
C VAL A 301 25.31 7.72 -5.62
N THR A 302 24.56 8.43 -4.77
CA THR A 302 23.13 8.69 -4.97
C THR A 302 22.93 10.17 -5.31
N LEU A 303 22.48 10.47 -6.54
CA LEU A 303 22.28 11.85 -7.00
C LEU A 303 20.85 12.31 -6.72
N ALA A 304 20.71 13.40 -5.98
CA ALA A 304 19.45 13.88 -5.43
C ALA A 304 19.17 15.35 -5.81
N PHE A 305 17.93 15.78 -6.08
CA PHE A 305 16.72 15.01 -6.31
C PHE A 305 16.12 15.34 -7.67
N VAL A 306 15.51 14.33 -8.29
CA VAL A 306 14.53 14.52 -9.36
C VAL A 306 13.15 14.69 -8.74
N LEU A 307 12.44 15.76 -9.09
CA LEU A 307 11.13 16.10 -8.53
C LEU A 307 10.12 16.36 -9.65
N SER A 308 8.84 16.39 -9.30
CA SER A 308 7.81 17.00 -10.14
C SER A 308 8.15 18.47 -10.42
N SER A 309 8.09 18.83 -11.70
CA SER A 309 8.25 20.21 -12.18
C SER A 309 6.95 20.77 -12.79
N GLY A 310 5.86 20.01 -12.67
CA GLY A 310 4.54 20.28 -13.21
C GLY A 310 3.77 18.99 -13.48
N THR A 311 2.53 19.12 -13.99
CA THR A 311 1.73 17.95 -14.37
C THR A 311 2.47 17.12 -15.42
N ASP A 312 2.56 15.82 -15.16
CA ASP A 312 3.22 14.82 -16.03
C ASP A 312 4.66 15.18 -16.41
N THR A 313 5.40 15.89 -15.55
CA THR A 313 6.78 16.30 -15.83
C THR A 313 7.68 16.14 -14.63
N LEU A 314 8.84 15.51 -14.84
CA LEU A 314 9.93 15.43 -13.86
C LEU A 314 11.11 16.29 -14.29
N GLY A 315 11.83 16.86 -13.32
CA GLY A 315 13.04 17.64 -13.54
C GLY A 315 13.90 17.73 -12.28
N TRP A 316 15.20 17.97 -12.45
CA TRP A 316 16.12 18.15 -11.35
C TRP A 316 15.76 19.38 -10.51
N GLY A 317 15.65 19.19 -9.19
CA GLY A 317 15.23 20.24 -8.27
C GLY A 317 13.84 20.82 -8.58
N GLY A 318 12.96 20.04 -9.21
CA GLY A 318 11.58 20.46 -9.54
C GLY A 318 11.50 21.51 -10.64
N SER A 319 12.51 21.56 -11.51
CA SER A 319 12.58 22.54 -12.59
C SER A 319 12.86 21.89 -13.94
N GLY A 320 12.18 22.39 -14.98
CA GLY A 320 12.44 21.95 -16.36
C GLY A 320 12.02 20.50 -16.62
N THR A 321 12.80 19.80 -17.46
CA THR A 321 12.57 18.40 -17.80
C THR A 321 13.84 17.59 -17.56
N ILE A 322 13.75 16.27 -17.49
CA ILE A 322 14.91 15.36 -17.43
C ILE A 322 15.88 15.59 -18.60
N ALA A 323 15.38 15.76 -19.82
CA ALA A 323 16.22 16.15 -20.96
C ALA A 323 16.87 17.54 -20.84
N GLY A 324 16.34 18.43 -19.98
CA GLY A 324 16.79 19.80 -19.73
C GLY A 324 17.81 19.93 -18.60
N ASP A 325 18.73 18.98 -18.46
CA ASP A 325 19.62 18.79 -17.32
C ASP A 325 20.93 19.62 -17.35
N THR A 326 20.88 20.82 -17.92
CA THR A 326 22.07 21.69 -18.03
C THR A 326 22.33 22.45 -16.73
N LEU A 327 23.55 22.33 -16.22
CA LEU A 327 24.01 23.02 -15.02
C LEU A 327 24.57 24.41 -15.34
N PRO A 328 24.66 25.33 -14.35
CA PRO A 328 25.15 26.70 -14.57
C PRO A 328 26.58 26.80 -15.14
N ASN A 329 27.44 25.81 -14.89
CA ASN A 329 28.79 25.74 -15.47
C ASN A 329 28.81 25.31 -16.96
N GLY A 330 27.65 25.01 -17.56
CA GLY A 330 27.50 24.60 -18.95
C GLY A 330 27.68 23.10 -19.21
N THR A 331 27.95 22.30 -18.18
CA THR A 331 27.89 20.83 -18.25
C THR A 331 26.45 20.36 -18.13
N THR A 332 26.20 19.09 -18.45
CA THR A 332 24.91 18.44 -18.16
C THR A 332 25.09 17.37 -17.10
N ILE A 333 24.02 17.07 -16.36
CA ILE A 333 24.03 15.94 -15.42
C ILE A 333 24.35 14.64 -16.16
N LEU A 334 23.80 14.42 -17.37
CA LEU A 334 24.21 13.30 -18.23
C LEU A 334 25.72 13.22 -18.36
N SER A 335 26.36 14.31 -18.82
CA SER A 335 27.78 14.28 -19.13
C SER A 335 28.62 13.95 -17.91
N GLN A 336 28.12 14.24 -16.71
CA GLN A 336 28.77 13.90 -15.46
C GLN A 336 28.50 12.44 -15.07
N VAL A 337 27.27 11.94 -15.20
CA VAL A 337 26.91 10.53 -14.98
C VAL A 337 27.71 9.61 -15.90
N GLU A 338 27.81 9.92 -17.20
CA GLU A 338 28.61 9.15 -18.15
C GLU A 338 30.09 9.10 -17.76
N GLN A 339 30.63 10.19 -17.19
CA GLN A 339 32.01 10.24 -16.70
C GLN A 339 32.21 9.42 -15.43
N LEU A 340 31.27 9.50 -14.48
CA LEU A 340 31.28 8.69 -13.27
C LEU A 340 31.23 7.20 -13.60
N GLN A 341 30.28 6.78 -14.45
CA GLN A 341 30.16 5.40 -14.90
C GLN A 341 31.41 4.93 -15.66
N ALA A 342 32.01 5.79 -16.49
CA ALA A 342 33.28 5.47 -17.17
C ALA A 342 34.46 5.30 -16.20
N MET A 343 34.36 5.86 -14.98
CA MET A 343 35.31 5.64 -13.89
C MET A 343 34.99 4.39 -13.05
N GLY A 344 33.89 3.68 -13.37
CA GLY A 344 33.41 2.54 -12.60
C GLY A 344 32.66 2.93 -11.33
N VAL A 345 32.14 4.16 -11.25
CA VAL A 345 31.29 4.60 -10.15
C VAL A 345 29.85 4.20 -10.45
N ASP A 346 29.23 3.48 -9.52
CA ASP A 346 27.81 3.15 -9.57
C ASP A 346 26.97 4.38 -9.24
N VAL A 347 25.96 4.66 -10.06
CA VAL A 347 25.13 5.86 -9.92
C VAL A 347 23.67 5.46 -9.72
N THR A 348 23.11 5.91 -8.60
CA THR A 348 21.67 5.85 -8.31
C THR A 348 21.07 7.25 -8.50
N ILE A 349 19.86 7.33 -9.08
CA ILE A 349 19.10 8.58 -9.14
C ILE A 349 17.98 8.53 -8.09
N SER A 350 17.95 9.51 -7.21
CA SER A 350 16.94 9.62 -6.15
C SER A 350 15.84 10.62 -6.53
N LEU A 351 14.60 10.26 -6.21
CA LEU A 351 13.39 11.02 -6.46
C LEU A 351 12.68 11.32 -5.14
N GLY A 352 12.20 12.56 -4.97
CA GLY A 352 11.46 12.97 -3.76
C GLY A 352 12.30 13.79 -2.77
N GLY A 353 12.38 13.37 -1.51
CA GLY A 353 13.05 14.08 -0.41
C GLY A 353 12.17 15.12 0.29
N ALA A 354 12.60 15.59 1.48
CA ALA A 354 11.79 16.33 2.45
C ALA A 354 11.09 17.59 1.92
N ASN A 355 11.76 18.31 1.02
CA ASN A 355 11.24 19.54 0.40
C ASN A 355 10.76 19.32 -1.05
N GLY A 356 10.74 18.06 -1.50
CA GLY A 356 10.43 17.66 -2.86
C GLY A 356 8.96 17.33 -3.06
N GLN A 357 8.46 17.56 -4.29
CA GLN A 357 7.18 17.01 -4.71
C GLN A 357 7.45 15.76 -5.55
N GLU A 358 7.18 14.58 -4.98
CA GLU A 358 7.36 13.32 -5.69
C GLU A 358 6.37 13.19 -6.86
N GLY A 359 6.75 12.42 -7.88
CA GLY A 359 6.01 12.38 -9.15
C GLY A 359 4.56 11.94 -9.00
N ALA A 360 4.30 10.94 -8.16
CA ALA A 360 2.97 10.35 -8.04
C ALA A 360 1.91 11.30 -7.46
N LEU A 361 2.33 12.41 -6.84
CA LEU A 361 1.43 13.48 -6.39
C LEU A 361 0.88 14.35 -7.53
N THR A 362 1.49 14.30 -8.71
CA THR A 362 1.22 15.27 -9.79
C THR A 362 0.93 14.66 -11.16
N PHE A 363 1.23 13.38 -11.33
CA PHE A 363 1.02 12.68 -12.59
C PHE A 363 -0.44 12.25 -12.75
N SER A 364 -0.91 12.28 -13.99
CA SER A 364 -2.29 12.03 -14.37
C SER A 364 -2.62 10.55 -14.54
N SER A 365 -1.61 9.70 -14.74
CA SER A 365 -1.76 8.24 -14.79
C SER A 365 -0.45 7.50 -14.47
N ALA A 366 -0.57 6.21 -14.13
CA ALA A 366 0.57 5.33 -13.90
C ALA A 366 1.45 5.16 -15.14
N GLU A 367 0.88 5.11 -16.36
CA GLU A 367 1.65 4.98 -17.60
C GLU A 367 2.46 6.24 -17.90
N ALA A 368 1.90 7.43 -17.64
CA ALA A 368 2.62 8.68 -17.79
C ALA A 368 3.80 8.73 -16.80
N LEU A 369 3.57 8.29 -15.56
CA LEU A 369 4.60 8.26 -14.53
C LEU A 369 5.70 7.23 -14.85
N ALA A 370 5.32 6.02 -15.27
CA ALA A 370 6.24 4.98 -15.71
C ALA A 370 7.09 5.45 -16.90
N ALA A 371 6.50 6.16 -17.87
CA ALA A 371 7.23 6.73 -18.99
C ALA A 371 8.25 7.80 -18.55
N ALA A 372 7.91 8.61 -17.54
CA ALA A 372 8.83 9.59 -16.98
C ALA A 372 9.97 8.93 -16.19
N TYR A 373 9.71 7.86 -15.45
CA TYR A 373 10.76 7.07 -14.81
C TYR A 373 11.65 6.35 -15.84
N GLN A 374 11.05 5.81 -16.91
CA GLN A 374 11.82 5.23 -18.02
C GLN A 374 12.72 6.27 -18.68
N GLU A 375 12.27 7.52 -18.84
CA GLU A 375 13.12 8.59 -19.37
C GLU A 375 14.38 8.77 -18.52
N ILE A 376 14.30 8.67 -17.19
CA ILE A 376 15.47 8.74 -16.29
C ILE A 376 16.42 7.57 -16.54
N VAL A 377 15.90 6.34 -16.55
CA VAL A 377 16.66 5.11 -16.80
C VAL A 377 17.40 5.19 -18.14
N ASP A 378 16.67 5.52 -19.21
CA ASP A 378 17.22 5.62 -20.56
C ASP A 378 18.23 6.76 -20.70
N ARG A 379 17.92 7.92 -20.11
CA ARG A 379 18.73 9.13 -20.22
C ARG A 379 20.08 8.92 -19.57
N TYR A 380 20.12 8.36 -18.36
CA TYR A 380 21.31 8.27 -17.53
C TYR A 380 21.96 6.89 -17.53
N HIS A 381 21.38 5.91 -18.22
CA HIS A 381 21.88 4.54 -18.28
C HIS A 381 22.09 3.93 -16.88
N VAL A 382 21.15 4.20 -15.98
CA VAL A 382 21.19 3.71 -14.59
C VAL A 382 20.31 2.47 -14.44
N SER A 383 20.74 1.55 -13.59
CA SER A 383 19.97 0.37 -13.20
C SER A 383 19.44 0.46 -11.77
N ARG A 384 19.51 1.64 -11.14
CA ARG A 384 19.05 1.88 -9.77
C ARG A 384 18.26 3.18 -9.66
N LEU A 385 17.05 3.10 -9.13
CA LEU A 385 16.26 4.25 -8.71
C LEU A 385 15.97 4.18 -7.21
N ASP A 386 16.04 5.33 -6.57
CA ASP A 386 15.70 5.53 -5.16
C ASP A 386 14.47 6.43 -5.03
N PHE A 387 13.47 5.98 -4.28
CA PHE A 387 12.24 6.71 -4.01
C PHE A 387 12.27 7.18 -2.57
N ASP A 388 12.74 8.40 -2.38
CA ASP A 388 12.81 9.08 -1.10
C ASP A 388 11.47 9.74 -0.79
N ILE A 389 10.63 9.01 -0.05
CA ILE A 389 9.24 9.39 0.20
C ILE A 389 9.10 9.87 1.64
N GLU A 390 8.79 11.15 1.77
CA GLU A 390 8.79 11.84 3.05
C GLU A 390 7.48 12.60 3.30
N GLY A 391 7.25 12.98 4.56
CA GLY A 391 6.12 13.79 4.97
C GLY A 391 4.77 13.18 4.61
N SER A 392 3.83 14.02 4.16
CA SER A 392 2.46 13.59 3.85
C SER A 392 2.34 12.69 2.61
N ALA A 393 3.39 12.56 1.82
CA ALA A 393 3.40 11.65 0.66
C ALA A 393 3.37 10.18 1.11
N ILE A 394 3.94 9.86 2.28
CA ILE A 394 4.01 8.49 2.80
C ILE A 394 2.60 7.92 3.01
N ALA A 395 1.71 8.69 3.62
CA ALA A 395 0.34 8.29 3.96
C ALA A 395 -0.66 8.53 2.80
N ASN A 396 -0.21 8.89 1.60
CA ASN A 396 -1.10 9.21 0.50
C ASN A 396 -1.42 7.96 -0.34
N ASP A 397 -2.51 7.27 0.00
CA ASP A 397 -2.94 6.03 -0.67
C ASP A 397 -3.06 6.16 -2.20
N ALA A 398 -3.57 7.28 -2.70
CA ALA A 398 -3.76 7.49 -4.13
C ALA A 398 -2.43 7.64 -4.87
N ALA A 399 -1.50 8.42 -4.31
CA ALA A 399 -0.15 8.56 -4.84
C ALA A 399 0.62 7.24 -4.75
N ASN A 400 0.50 6.52 -3.62
CA ASN A 400 1.12 5.22 -3.43
C ASN A 400 0.62 4.18 -4.44
N ALA A 401 -0.69 4.09 -4.66
CA ALA A 401 -1.27 3.19 -5.66
C ALA A 401 -0.78 3.53 -7.08
N LEU A 402 -0.81 4.82 -7.46
CA LEU A 402 -0.36 5.27 -8.77
C LEU A 402 1.15 5.01 -8.98
N ARG A 403 1.98 5.21 -7.95
CA ARG A 403 3.41 4.89 -7.96
C ARG A 403 3.65 3.39 -8.10
N ASN A 404 2.92 2.57 -7.36
CA ASN A 404 3.05 1.11 -7.42
C ASN A 404 2.72 0.58 -8.82
N GLU A 405 1.61 1.01 -9.42
CA GLU A 405 1.26 0.66 -10.81
C GLU A 405 2.36 1.11 -11.80
N ALA A 406 2.89 2.32 -11.64
CA ALA A 406 3.96 2.83 -12.49
C ALA A 406 5.27 2.02 -12.35
N LEU A 407 5.61 1.61 -11.12
CA LEU A 407 6.80 0.81 -10.84
C LEU A 407 6.69 -0.61 -11.41
N VAL A 408 5.52 -1.24 -11.32
CA VAL A 408 5.28 -2.56 -11.95
C VAL A 408 5.49 -2.47 -13.47
N LEU A 409 4.93 -1.43 -14.11
CA LEU A 409 5.14 -1.20 -15.55
C LEU A 409 6.62 -0.98 -15.89
N LEU A 410 7.32 -0.20 -15.07
CA LEU A 410 8.73 0.11 -15.25
C LEU A 410 9.62 -1.13 -15.08
N GLN A 411 9.40 -1.94 -14.04
CA GLN A 411 10.17 -3.15 -13.77
C GLN A 411 9.90 -4.24 -14.82
N ALA A 412 8.67 -4.36 -15.32
CA ALA A 412 8.36 -5.23 -16.44
C ALA A 412 9.14 -4.84 -17.71
N ALA A 413 9.38 -3.55 -17.93
CA ALA A 413 10.19 -3.05 -19.05
C ALA A 413 11.71 -3.17 -18.80
N ASN A 414 12.14 -3.19 -17.53
CA ASN A 414 13.55 -3.22 -17.13
C ASN A 414 13.77 -4.29 -16.03
N PRO A 415 13.87 -5.58 -16.39
CA PRO A 415 13.95 -6.67 -15.39
C PRO A 415 15.20 -6.64 -14.49
N GLU A 416 16.22 -5.87 -14.86
CA GLU A 416 17.46 -5.67 -14.08
C GLU A 416 17.41 -4.37 -13.24
N LEU A 417 16.32 -3.61 -13.29
CA LEU A 417 16.19 -2.37 -12.53
C LEU A 417 15.97 -2.65 -11.04
N GLU A 418 16.87 -2.15 -10.21
CA GLU A 418 16.72 -2.15 -8.76
C GLU A 418 15.96 -0.90 -8.30
N VAL A 419 14.96 -1.12 -7.45
CA VAL A 419 14.13 -0.06 -6.87
C VAL A 419 14.31 -0.08 -5.36
N SER A 420 14.67 1.07 -4.80
CA SER A 420 14.78 1.28 -3.35
C SER A 420 13.78 2.32 -2.87
N PHE A 421 13.32 2.17 -1.64
CA PHE A 421 12.49 3.16 -0.96
C PHE A 421 13.28 3.73 0.21
N THR A 422 13.50 5.05 0.19
CA THR A 422 14.09 5.79 1.30
C THR A 422 12.98 6.37 2.17
N LEU A 423 12.92 5.99 3.44
CA LEU A 423 11.80 6.28 4.34
C LEU A 423 12.27 6.74 5.73
N PRO A 424 11.54 7.66 6.39
CA PRO A 424 11.86 8.12 7.72
C PRO A 424 11.59 7.03 8.77
N VAL A 425 12.41 7.01 9.81
CA VAL A 425 12.30 6.08 10.93
C VAL A 425 12.37 6.81 12.27
N LEU A 426 11.79 6.21 13.29
CA LEU A 426 12.10 6.46 14.69
C LEU A 426 13.17 5.46 15.17
N THR A 427 13.67 5.61 16.39
CA THR A 427 14.50 4.57 17.04
C THR A 427 13.76 3.23 17.20
N THR A 428 12.45 3.22 17.01
CA THR A 428 11.57 2.04 16.96
C THR A 428 11.25 1.55 15.55
N GLY A 429 11.98 2.00 14.52
CA GLY A 429 11.81 1.59 13.13
C GLY A 429 10.90 2.53 12.32
N LEU A 430 10.38 2.02 11.21
CA LEU A 430 9.44 2.76 10.34
C LEU A 430 8.18 3.15 11.11
N THR A 431 7.59 4.28 10.73
CA THR A 431 6.21 4.61 11.12
C THR A 431 5.23 3.61 10.49
N GLN A 432 4.00 3.54 11.01
CA GLN A 432 3.00 2.65 10.43
C GLN A 432 2.73 2.99 8.96
N ASP A 433 2.68 4.26 8.59
CA ASP A 433 2.51 4.69 7.19
C ASP A 433 3.65 4.18 6.29
N GLY A 434 4.89 4.15 6.80
CA GLY A 434 6.03 3.60 6.06
C GLY A 434 5.91 2.07 5.86
N VAL A 435 5.44 1.36 6.89
CA VAL A 435 5.16 -0.08 6.80
C VAL A 435 4.03 -0.37 5.81
N ASP A 436 2.94 0.40 5.88
CA ASP A 436 1.76 0.24 5.03
C ASP A 436 2.10 0.56 3.56
N LEU A 437 2.92 1.58 3.32
CA LEU A 437 3.43 1.92 1.99
C LEU A 437 4.21 0.75 1.37
N LEU A 438 5.12 0.13 2.13
CA LEU A 438 5.89 -1.03 1.65
C LEU A 438 5.00 -2.26 1.43
N ALA A 439 4.09 -2.54 2.36
CA ALA A 439 3.14 -3.63 2.23
C ALA A 439 2.23 -3.45 0.99
N ALA A 440 1.78 -2.24 0.72
CA ALA A 440 1.00 -1.91 -0.48
C ALA A 440 1.82 -2.09 -1.77
N ALA A 441 3.10 -1.68 -1.77
CA ALA A 441 3.99 -1.88 -2.91
C ALA A 441 4.20 -3.38 -3.22
N MET A 442 4.45 -4.19 -2.18
CA MET A 442 4.56 -5.64 -2.31
C MET A 442 3.27 -6.28 -2.84
N ALA A 443 2.12 -5.89 -2.28
CA ALA A 443 0.82 -6.42 -2.69
C ALA A 443 0.48 -6.07 -4.15
N ALA A 444 0.96 -4.94 -4.64
CA ALA A 444 0.83 -4.53 -6.05
C ALA A 444 1.81 -5.26 -6.99
N GLY A 445 2.82 -5.96 -6.45
CA GLY A 445 3.83 -6.67 -7.23
C GLY A 445 5.09 -5.86 -7.54
N VAL A 446 5.36 -4.78 -6.81
CA VAL A 446 6.64 -4.06 -6.91
C VAL A 446 7.74 -4.89 -6.26
N GLU A 447 8.82 -5.13 -7.00
CA GLU A 447 10.02 -5.79 -6.46
C GLU A 447 10.90 -4.75 -5.76
N VAL A 448 10.86 -4.71 -4.43
CA VAL A 448 11.66 -3.80 -3.62
C VAL A 448 13.05 -4.41 -3.42
N SER A 449 14.09 -3.80 -3.98
CA SER A 449 15.46 -4.33 -3.91
C SER A 449 16.12 -4.10 -2.55
N ASN A 450 15.86 -2.96 -1.93
CA ASN A 450 16.25 -2.66 -0.55
C ASN A 450 15.35 -1.55 0.04
N VAL A 451 15.30 -1.49 1.37
CA VAL A 451 14.64 -0.40 2.11
C VAL A 451 15.72 0.46 2.77
N ASN A 452 15.86 1.70 2.32
CA ASN A 452 16.81 2.63 2.88
C ASN A 452 16.14 3.44 4.01
N ILE A 453 16.69 3.42 5.21
CA ILE A 453 16.10 4.13 6.36
C ILE A 453 16.85 5.42 6.63
N MET A 454 16.12 6.51 6.85
CA MET A 454 16.68 7.79 7.30
C MET A 454 16.77 7.80 8.82
N ALA A 455 17.87 7.24 9.33
CA ALA A 455 18.21 7.15 10.74
C ALA A 455 18.72 8.50 11.28
N MET A 456 17.83 9.50 11.26
CA MET A 456 18.08 10.91 11.60
C MET A 456 16.79 11.61 12.00
N ASP A 457 16.91 12.74 12.72
CA ASP A 457 15.82 13.66 13.04
C ASP A 457 14.64 12.99 13.78
N TYR A 458 14.97 12.14 14.74
CA TYR A 458 14.00 11.42 15.56
C TYR A 458 13.18 12.36 16.46
N GLY A 459 13.77 13.49 16.86
CA GLY A 459 13.23 14.44 17.80
C GLY A 459 13.81 14.26 19.22
N GLU A 460 13.84 15.35 19.99
CA GLU A 460 14.49 15.44 21.31
C GLU A 460 14.05 14.35 22.32
N TYR A 461 12.83 13.81 22.16
CA TYR A 461 12.33 12.74 23.02
C TYR A 461 13.03 11.39 22.80
N TYR A 462 13.47 11.11 21.58
CA TYR A 462 14.00 9.81 21.15
C TYR A 462 15.53 9.77 21.12
N ASP A 463 16.19 10.92 21.12
CA ASP A 463 17.65 11.08 21.20
C ASP A 463 18.18 10.59 22.55
N THR A 464 18.95 9.50 22.54
CA THR A 464 19.56 8.94 23.75
C THR A 464 20.88 9.62 24.13
N GLY A 465 21.36 10.54 23.29
CA GLY A 465 22.69 11.15 23.34
C GLY A 465 23.79 10.30 22.70
N ASP A 466 23.42 9.19 22.04
CA ASP A 466 24.28 8.28 21.28
C ASP A 466 23.59 7.98 19.94
N MET A 467 23.87 8.81 18.94
CA MET A 467 23.20 8.75 17.64
C MET A 467 23.54 7.48 16.86
N GLY A 468 24.69 6.86 17.12
CA GLY A 468 25.03 5.56 16.55
C GLY A 468 24.14 4.45 17.11
N ALA A 469 23.92 4.43 18.43
CA ALA A 469 23.03 3.46 19.07
C ALA A 469 21.57 3.64 18.65
N ASP A 470 21.14 4.89 18.46
CA ASP A 470 19.80 5.22 17.98
C ASP A 470 19.59 4.73 16.54
N ALA A 471 20.56 4.94 15.65
CA ALA A 471 20.54 4.41 14.29
C ALA A 471 20.53 2.87 14.23
N ILE A 472 21.31 2.21 15.10
CA ILE A 472 21.30 0.74 15.21
C ILE A 472 19.94 0.24 15.71
N SER A 473 19.33 0.94 16.66
CA SER A 473 18.01 0.59 17.20
C SER A 473 16.93 0.71 16.13
N ALA A 474 16.93 1.81 15.37
CA ALA A 474 16.04 2.00 14.23
C ALA A 474 16.20 0.88 13.19
N ALA A 475 17.45 0.53 12.84
CA ALA A 475 17.78 -0.53 11.89
C ALA A 475 17.23 -1.90 12.32
N LEU A 476 17.47 -2.30 13.56
CA LEU A 476 16.99 -3.58 14.10
C LEU A 476 15.46 -3.65 14.15
N ALA A 477 14.81 -2.55 14.55
CA ALA A 477 13.36 -2.48 14.59
C ALA A 477 12.74 -2.54 13.19
N THR A 478 13.33 -1.83 12.21
CA THR A 478 12.89 -1.92 10.81
C THR A 478 13.06 -3.33 10.25
N ILE A 479 14.20 -4.00 10.48
CA ILE A 479 14.38 -5.40 10.04
C ILE A 479 13.24 -6.29 10.56
N ALA A 480 12.89 -6.16 11.85
CA ALA A 480 11.78 -6.92 12.43
C ALA A 480 10.41 -6.55 11.82
N GLN A 481 10.19 -5.29 11.43
CA GLN A 481 8.98 -4.86 10.74
C GLN A 481 8.90 -5.43 9.32
N LEU A 482 10.01 -5.42 8.57
CA LEU A 482 10.08 -6.00 7.23
C LEU A 482 9.79 -7.51 7.27
N ASP A 483 10.40 -8.22 8.22
CA ASP A 483 10.11 -9.64 8.49
C ASP A 483 8.61 -9.85 8.77
N SER A 484 7.98 -8.96 9.54
CA SER A 484 6.57 -9.10 9.93
C SER A 484 5.59 -8.95 8.76
N ILE A 485 5.94 -8.16 7.75
CA ILE A 485 5.16 -8.00 6.52
C ILE A 485 5.59 -8.98 5.40
N GLY A 486 6.60 -9.80 5.65
CA GLY A 486 7.14 -10.77 4.70
C GLY A 486 7.98 -10.16 3.58
N LEU A 487 8.61 -9.01 3.84
CA LEU A 487 9.54 -8.37 2.91
C LEU A 487 10.97 -8.81 3.22
N ASP A 488 11.52 -9.70 2.41
CA ASP A 488 12.88 -10.23 2.59
C ASP A 488 14.00 -9.26 2.14
N SER A 489 13.66 -8.02 1.79
CA SER A 489 14.61 -7.05 1.25
C SER A 489 15.56 -6.55 2.35
N PRO A 490 16.88 -6.49 2.08
CA PRO A 490 17.82 -5.95 3.05
C PRO A 490 17.62 -4.44 3.23
N ILE A 491 18.13 -3.90 4.33
CA ILE A 491 18.10 -2.47 4.59
C ILE A 491 19.39 -1.76 4.19
N VAL A 492 19.29 -0.49 3.84
CA VAL A 492 20.40 0.46 3.80
C VAL A 492 20.16 1.48 4.91
N ILE A 493 21.22 1.94 5.58
CA ILE A 493 21.09 2.89 6.69
C ILE A 493 21.67 4.23 6.26
N THR A 494 20.82 5.25 6.11
CA THR A 494 21.22 6.62 5.80
C THR A 494 21.18 7.45 7.07
N VAL A 495 22.31 8.05 7.45
CA VAL A 495 22.40 8.97 8.59
C VAL A 495 22.64 10.41 8.13
N MET A 496 22.18 11.39 8.89
CA MET A 496 22.63 12.78 8.72
C MET A 496 23.91 12.97 9.52
N ILE A 497 25.02 13.31 8.86
CA ILE A 497 26.32 13.40 9.53
C ILE A 497 26.49 14.70 10.32
N GLY A 498 27.17 14.68 11.46
CA GLY A 498 27.31 15.86 12.31
C GLY A 498 25.98 16.32 12.92
N ILE A 499 25.72 17.62 12.97
CA ILE A 499 24.52 18.20 13.58
C ILE A 499 23.32 18.00 12.64
N ASN A 500 22.27 17.35 13.15
CA ASN A 500 21.00 17.15 12.44
C ASN A 500 20.08 18.38 12.54
N ASP A 501 18.94 18.37 11.85
CA ASP A 501 17.95 19.45 11.95
C ASP A 501 17.41 19.57 13.38
N VAL A 502 17.25 18.44 14.08
CA VAL A 502 17.11 18.39 15.55
C VAL A 502 18.48 18.64 16.18
N THR A 503 18.79 19.89 16.53
CA THR A 503 20.16 20.30 16.91
C THR A 503 20.77 19.64 18.17
N SER A 504 19.99 18.89 18.97
CA SER A 504 20.52 18.04 20.04
C SER A 504 21.19 16.78 19.49
N GLU A 505 20.67 16.27 18.37
CA GLU A 505 21.18 15.11 17.67
C GLU A 505 22.44 15.47 16.90
N VAL A 506 23.55 14.84 17.29
CA VAL A 506 24.85 15.03 16.64
C VAL A 506 25.46 13.68 16.33
N PHE A 507 25.38 13.25 15.07
CA PHE A 507 26.02 12.02 14.60
C PHE A 507 27.52 12.24 14.41
N THR A 508 28.33 11.71 15.31
CA THR A 508 29.78 11.92 15.37
C THR A 508 30.58 10.91 14.53
N LEU A 509 31.88 11.12 14.41
CA LEU A 509 32.79 10.14 13.78
C LEU A 509 32.88 8.82 14.59
N GLU A 510 32.61 8.85 15.90
CA GLU A 510 32.55 7.65 16.74
C GLU A 510 31.30 6.82 16.42
N ASP A 511 30.15 7.50 16.27
CA ASP A 511 28.89 6.88 15.82
C ASP A 511 29.05 6.26 14.43
N ALA A 512 29.77 6.93 13.51
CA ALA A 512 30.06 6.38 12.19
C ALA A 512 30.83 5.05 12.26
N GLN A 513 31.84 4.95 13.13
CA GLN A 513 32.61 3.72 13.33
C GLN A 513 31.74 2.61 13.95
N GLN A 514 30.88 2.97 14.89
CA GLN A 514 29.94 2.05 15.52
C GLN A 514 28.95 1.49 14.48
N LEU A 515 28.42 2.34 13.61
CA LEU A 515 27.48 1.95 12.56
C LEU A 515 28.14 1.05 11.51
N VAL A 516 29.38 1.34 11.08
CA VAL A 516 30.14 0.45 10.20
C VAL A 516 30.31 -0.93 10.82
N ALA A 517 30.75 -1.00 12.08
CA ALA A 517 30.95 -2.26 12.77
C ALA A 517 29.66 -3.08 12.89
N PHE A 518 28.52 -2.42 13.15
CA PHE A 518 27.21 -3.06 13.15
C PHE A 518 26.82 -3.58 11.76
N ALA A 519 26.95 -2.74 10.74
CA ALA A 519 26.55 -3.08 9.38
C ALA A 519 27.41 -4.21 8.81
N GLU A 520 28.73 -4.24 9.06
CA GLU A 520 29.62 -5.36 8.71
C GLU A 520 29.19 -6.68 9.35
N ALA A 521 28.72 -6.64 10.59
CA ALA A 521 28.33 -7.83 11.35
C ALA A 521 26.90 -8.34 11.06
N ASN A 522 26.11 -7.61 10.27
CA ASN A 522 24.69 -7.89 10.07
C ASN A 522 24.34 -8.11 8.59
N ASP A 523 24.02 -9.34 8.21
CA ASP A 523 23.71 -9.74 6.83
C ASP A 523 22.40 -9.12 6.29
N ALA A 524 21.50 -8.66 7.15
CA ALA A 524 20.29 -7.94 6.74
C ALA A 524 20.57 -6.49 6.31
N VAL A 525 21.81 -6.00 6.47
CA VAL A 525 22.24 -4.66 6.03
C VAL A 525 23.02 -4.77 4.73
N ALA A 526 22.47 -4.20 3.64
CA ALA A 526 23.09 -4.15 2.32
C ALA A 526 24.06 -2.96 2.15
N GLY A 527 24.00 -1.95 3.01
CA GLY A 527 24.88 -0.80 2.90
C GLY A 527 24.62 0.31 3.90
N ILE A 528 25.47 1.33 3.83
CA ILE A 528 25.32 2.60 4.54
C ILE A 528 25.27 3.73 3.51
N SER A 529 24.55 4.80 3.83
CA SER A 529 24.64 6.06 3.12
C SER A 529 24.68 7.21 4.13
N MET A 530 24.81 8.43 3.62
CA MET A 530 24.77 9.63 4.44
C MET A 530 24.14 10.81 3.70
N TRP A 531 23.46 11.65 4.48
CA TRP A 531 23.10 13.01 4.11
C TRP A 531 24.12 13.99 4.72
N SER A 532 25.04 14.58 3.94
CA SER A 532 25.32 14.35 2.52
C SER A 532 26.80 14.62 2.24
N LEU A 533 27.30 14.25 1.05
CA LEU A 533 28.73 14.42 0.71
C LEU A 533 29.21 15.88 0.82
N SER A 534 28.36 16.85 0.45
CA SER A 534 28.71 18.28 0.58
C SER A 534 28.82 18.74 2.02
N ARG A 535 28.24 18.00 2.98
CA ARG A 535 28.32 18.29 4.41
C ARG A 535 29.60 17.73 5.04
N ASP A 536 30.33 16.83 4.39
CA ASP A 536 31.46 16.11 5.00
C ASP A 536 32.76 16.95 5.10
N ASN A 537 32.70 18.05 5.86
CA ASN A 537 33.77 19.00 6.15
C ASN A 537 33.41 19.93 7.33
N ASP A 538 34.36 20.73 7.78
CA ASP A 538 34.24 21.59 8.97
C ASP A 538 33.76 23.04 8.70
N SER A 539 33.36 23.37 7.46
CA SER A 539 33.12 24.77 7.03
C SER A 539 31.95 25.47 7.74
N ALA A 540 31.08 24.72 8.43
CA ALA A 540 29.88 25.21 9.10
C ALA A 540 29.81 24.85 10.61
N THR A 541 30.96 24.72 11.27
CA THR A 541 31.04 24.29 12.68
C THR A 541 30.05 25.05 13.60
N GLY A 542 29.22 24.31 14.34
CA GLY A 542 28.31 24.81 15.37
C GLY A 542 26.87 25.09 14.93
N TYR A 543 26.49 24.79 13.68
CA TYR A 543 25.12 24.90 13.19
C TYR A 543 24.87 23.96 12.00
N VAL A 544 23.59 23.71 11.70
CA VAL A 544 23.16 22.87 10.58
C VAL A 544 23.39 23.61 9.26
N SER A 545 23.96 22.92 8.27
CA SER A 545 24.26 23.49 6.96
C SER A 545 24.23 22.42 5.87
N PRO A 546 23.82 22.78 4.63
CA PRO A 546 23.93 21.88 3.47
C PRO A 546 25.37 21.71 2.96
N THR A 547 26.32 22.53 3.42
CA THR A 547 27.73 22.52 2.94
C THR A 547 28.77 22.21 4.01
N GLY A 548 28.35 21.86 5.22
CA GLY A 548 29.23 21.44 6.31
C GLY A 548 28.45 20.73 7.40
N SER A 549 29.07 19.79 8.10
CA SER A 549 28.41 18.87 9.02
C SER A 549 28.08 19.53 10.36
N GLY A 550 28.66 20.69 10.64
CA GLY A 550 28.49 21.37 11.92
C GLY A 550 29.47 20.91 13.01
N ILE A 551 30.32 19.91 12.74
CA ILE A 551 31.35 19.46 13.68
C ILE A 551 32.76 19.76 13.16
N VAL A 552 33.75 19.72 14.07
CA VAL A 552 35.16 19.82 13.71
C VAL A 552 35.64 18.45 13.21
N GLN A 553 36.07 18.40 11.96
CA GLN A 553 36.52 17.18 11.29
C GLN A 553 37.45 17.52 10.12
N ASP A 554 38.16 16.53 9.59
CA ASP A 554 38.80 16.66 8.28
C ASP A 554 37.76 16.55 7.16
N THR A 555 38.07 17.11 5.99
CA THR A 555 37.24 16.93 4.78
C THR A 555 37.18 15.45 4.40
N TYR A 556 35.99 14.96 4.12
CA TYR A 556 35.67 13.56 3.80
C TYR A 556 35.85 12.55 4.95
N ALA A 557 35.94 13.01 6.21
CA ALA A 557 36.19 12.13 7.35
C ALA A 557 35.09 11.06 7.54
N PHE A 558 33.82 11.38 7.29
CA PHE A 558 32.75 10.37 7.35
C PHE A 558 32.81 9.41 6.16
N ALA A 559 33.02 9.91 4.95
CA ALA A 559 33.18 9.08 3.75
C ALA A 559 34.36 8.10 3.87
N GLU A 560 35.49 8.54 4.46
CA GLU A 560 36.65 7.68 4.74
C GLU A 560 36.32 6.54 5.71
N ILE A 561 35.42 6.76 6.67
CA ILE A 561 34.95 5.72 7.59
C ILE A 561 33.97 4.79 6.87
N PHE A 562 32.90 5.32 6.27
CA PHE A 562 31.83 4.50 5.71
C PHE A 562 32.26 3.67 4.51
N LYS A 563 33.18 4.15 3.66
CA LYS A 563 33.63 3.37 2.50
C LYS A 563 34.35 2.06 2.87
N THR A 564 34.82 1.92 4.11
CA THR A 564 35.46 0.69 4.59
C THR A 564 34.51 -0.51 4.58
N ILE A 565 33.19 -0.27 4.64
CA ILE A 565 32.18 -1.34 4.55
C ILE A 565 32.29 -2.12 3.22
N SER A 566 32.67 -1.42 2.15
CA SER A 566 32.85 -1.97 0.80
C SER A 566 34.19 -2.70 0.61
N ASP A 567 35.15 -2.52 1.54
CA ASP A 567 36.48 -3.15 1.49
C ASP A 567 36.53 -4.47 2.28
N SER A 568 35.50 -4.76 3.08
CA SER A 568 35.48 -5.87 4.05
C SER A 568 35.30 -7.27 3.44
N THR A 569 34.92 -7.38 2.16
CA THR A 569 34.65 -8.66 1.48
C THR A 569 35.89 -9.38 0.93
N ASP A 570 37.08 -8.76 0.97
CA ASP A 570 38.35 -9.38 0.51
C ASP A 570 39.18 -10.01 1.66
N ALA A 571 38.72 -9.95 2.91
CA ALA A 571 39.44 -10.53 4.06
C ALA A 571 39.30 -12.07 4.18
N GLY A 572 38.60 -12.71 3.25
CA GLY A 572 38.21 -14.12 3.28
C GLY A 572 39.12 -15.12 2.56
N THR A 573 40.34 -14.77 2.11
CA THR A 573 41.33 -15.78 1.69
C THR A 573 42.77 -15.29 1.86
N SER A 574 43.37 -15.50 3.04
CA SER A 574 44.82 -15.65 3.13
C SER A 574 45.17 -17.06 3.59
N ASP A 575 45.29 -17.94 2.59
CA ASP A 575 46.00 -19.20 2.73
C ASP A 575 47.45 -18.88 3.12
N GLY A 576 47.94 -19.58 4.14
CA GLY A 576 49.29 -19.36 4.66
C GLY A 576 50.36 -19.65 3.60
N ASP A 577 51.13 -18.63 3.23
CA ASP A 577 52.47 -18.85 2.68
C ASP A 577 53.47 -17.86 3.27
N THR A 578 54.19 -18.35 4.26
CA THR A 578 55.44 -17.76 4.72
C THR A 578 56.52 -17.97 3.65
N SER A 579 56.72 -17.00 2.76
CA SER A 579 57.93 -16.93 1.95
C SER A 579 58.47 -15.51 1.86
N SER A 580 59.46 -15.26 2.72
CA SER A 580 60.44 -14.18 2.60
C SER A 580 61.11 -14.18 1.23
N PRO A 581 61.50 -13.00 0.73
CA PRO A 581 62.84 -12.85 0.20
C PRO A 581 63.55 -11.63 0.79
N GLY A 582 64.72 -11.86 1.36
CA GLY A 582 65.69 -10.83 1.72
C GLY A 582 66.56 -10.38 0.54
N GLY A 583 67.26 -9.27 0.76
CA GLY A 583 68.39 -8.75 -0.02
C GLY A 583 68.09 -7.38 -0.63
N ASP A 584 68.51 -6.24 -0.07
CA ASP A 584 69.87 -5.68 0.09
C ASP A 584 70.04 -4.45 -0.83
N SER A 585 70.21 -3.28 -0.19
CA SER A 585 71.08 -2.13 -0.55
C SER A 585 70.56 -0.89 0.20
N ASP A 586 71.13 -0.51 1.34
CA ASP A 586 72.32 0.34 1.49
C ASP A 586 72.09 1.80 1.04
N GLU A 587 71.87 2.69 2.01
CA GLU A 587 72.72 3.87 2.31
C GLU A 587 71.95 4.85 3.23
N GLY A 588 72.55 5.27 4.35
CA GLY A 588 72.07 6.46 5.10
C GLY A 588 72.33 6.48 6.60
N VAL A 589 73.58 6.73 6.98
CA VAL A 589 74.11 6.84 8.36
C VAL A 589 73.45 7.95 9.21
N GLY A 590 73.20 7.63 10.50
CA GLY A 590 72.89 8.61 11.55
C GLY A 590 72.89 8.00 12.97
N ASP A 591 74.08 7.87 13.55
CA ASP A 591 74.38 7.42 14.94
C ASP A 591 73.83 8.40 16.00
N GLY A 592 73.42 7.88 17.17
CA GLY A 592 73.04 8.73 18.31
C GLY A 592 72.34 8.06 19.51
N THR A 593 72.94 7.03 20.10
CA THR A 593 72.99 6.73 21.57
C THR A 593 71.77 6.95 22.49
N GLY A 594 71.38 5.89 23.23
CA GLY A 594 71.27 5.94 24.70
C GLY A 594 69.94 5.58 25.38
N THR A 595 69.99 4.50 26.20
CA THR A 595 69.30 4.28 27.50
C THR A 595 67.76 4.35 27.55
N GLY A 596 66.96 3.39 28.02
CA GLY A 596 67.18 2.36 29.05
C GLY A 596 66.57 2.79 30.40
N GLU A 597 65.27 2.56 30.63
CA GLU A 597 64.58 2.50 31.95
C GLU A 597 63.10 2.10 31.69
N SER A 598 62.65 0.86 31.89
CA SER A 598 62.17 0.21 33.13
C SER A 598 61.25 1.06 34.01
N GLY A 599 59.98 0.67 34.08
CA GLY A 599 58.97 1.18 35.00
C GLY A 599 57.83 0.18 35.13
N ASP A 600 58.09 -0.85 35.92
CA ASP A 600 57.23 -1.93 36.37
C ASP A 600 56.22 -1.43 37.42
N THR A 601 54.95 -1.82 37.34
CA THR A 601 54.13 -2.10 38.53
C THR A 601 52.97 -3.05 38.20
N GLU A 602 53.12 -4.24 38.77
CA GLU A 602 52.20 -5.35 38.99
C GLU A 602 50.83 -5.03 39.66
N THR A 603 49.84 -5.80 39.19
CA THR A 603 48.84 -6.63 39.92
C THR A 603 47.77 -6.01 40.84
N GLY A 604 46.54 -6.49 40.64
CA GLY A 604 45.44 -6.39 41.59
C GLY A 604 44.19 -7.13 41.09
N ASP A 605 44.29 -8.45 41.00
CA ASP A 605 43.21 -9.40 40.69
C ASP A 605 42.33 -9.64 41.93
N THR A 606 41.00 -9.66 41.76
CA THR A 606 40.06 -10.40 42.63
C THR A 606 38.72 -10.63 41.91
N GLU A 607 38.53 -11.85 41.41
CA GLU A 607 37.22 -12.51 41.37
C GLU A 607 36.71 -12.83 42.79
N THR A 608 35.40 -12.75 42.99
CA THR A 608 34.60 -13.72 43.76
C THR A 608 33.14 -13.66 43.31
N GLY A 609 32.56 -14.81 42.97
CA GLY A 609 31.22 -14.95 42.40
C GLY A 609 30.05 -15.16 43.36
N GLU A 610 28.91 -15.34 42.68
CA GLU A 610 27.65 -16.04 42.96
C GLU A 610 26.91 -15.90 44.32
N THR A 611 25.61 -15.60 44.23
CA THR A 611 24.53 -16.48 44.75
C THR A 611 23.18 -16.21 44.08
N ASP A 612 22.54 -17.30 43.63
CA ASP A 612 21.12 -17.52 43.35
C ASP A 612 20.16 -17.05 44.46
N THR A 613 18.93 -16.66 44.06
CA THR A 613 17.70 -17.04 44.77
C THR A 613 16.49 -17.19 43.84
N ASP A 614 15.92 -18.39 43.91
CA ASP A 614 14.65 -18.94 43.41
C ASP A 614 13.37 -18.06 43.53
N ASP A 615 12.57 -18.11 42.45
CA ASP A 615 11.25 -18.77 42.35
C ASP A 615 10.09 -18.34 43.29
N THR A 616 9.00 -17.82 42.69
CA THR A 616 7.62 -18.19 43.06
C THR A 616 6.67 -18.07 41.87
N ASP A 617 6.25 -19.24 41.42
CA ASP A 617 5.08 -19.62 40.62
C ASP A 617 3.73 -19.34 41.36
N THR A 618 2.67 -18.94 40.64
CA THR A 618 1.26 -19.34 40.90
C THR A 618 0.29 -18.88 39.78
N ASP A 619 -0.25 -19.89 39.08
CA ASP A 619 -1.66 -20.16 38.72
C ASP A 619 -2.49 -19.24 37.77
N ASP A 620 -2.61 -19.72 36.53
CA ASP A 620 -3.84 -20.17 35.82
C ASP A 620 -5.23 -19.71 36.33
N THR A 621 -6.01 -19.07 35.45
CA THR A 621 -7.36 -19.53 35.03
C THR A 621 -7.92 -18.67 33.88
N GLY A 622 -8.35 -19.31 32.79
CA GLY A 622 -9.06 -18.68 31.67
C GLY A 622 -10.57 -18.50 31.88
N GLY A 623 -11.22 -17.81 30.92
CA GLY A 623 -12.68 -17.84 30.75
C GLY A 623 -13.35 -16.63 30.08
N THR A 624 -13.47 -16.68 28.75
CA THR A 624 -14.63 -16.38 27.88
C THR A 624 -15.72 -15.34 28.22
N GLY A 625 -16.04 -14.48 27.22
CA GLY A 625 -17.36 -13.95 26.83
C GLY A 625 -17.93 -12.82 27.71
N ASP A 626 -18.84 -11.95 27.29
CA ASP A 626 -19.50 -11.57 26.04
C ASP A 626 -20.29 -10.27 26.38
N THR A 627 -20.56 -9.45 25.37
CA THR A 627 -21.50 -8.31 25.21
C THR A 627 -22.30 -7.70 26.38
N ASP A 628 -22.42 -6.37 26.29
CA ASP A 628 -23.66 -5.55 26.23
C ASP A 628 -23.92 -4.48 27.33
N THR A 629 -23.87 -3.22 26.85
CA THR A 629 -24.77 -2.05 26.99
C THR A 629 -25.27 -1.47 28.34
N ASP A 630 -25.04 -0.15 28.46
CA ASP A 630 -25.80 0.95 29.06
C ASP A 630 -26.52 0.80 30.42
N ASP A 631 -26.18 1.67 31.39
CA ASP A 631 -27.13 2.64 31.98
C ASP A 631 -26.43 3.70 32.88
N THR A 632 -27.07 4.85 32.86
CA THR A 632 -26.84 6.21 33.37
C THR A 632 -26.69 6.42 34.89
N GLY A 633 -25.92 7.45 35.27
CA GLY A 633 -26.36 8.44 36.28
C GLY A 633 -25.68 8.52 37.67
N ASN A 634 -24.68 9.40 37.76
CA ASN A 634 -24.55 10.52 38.73
C ASN A 634 -23.88 10.38 40.12
N THR A 635 -22.93 11.31 40.34
CA THR A 635 -22.37 11.93 41.56
C THR A 635 -21.56 11.09 42.57
N ASP A 636 -20.24 11.30 42.56
CA ASP A 636 -19.49 11.48 43.82
C ASP A 636 -18.39 12.55 43.69
N THR A 637 -18.24 13.31 44.77
CA THR A 637 -17.40 14.49 44.92
C THR A 637 -16.05 14.12 45.53
N GLY A 638 -14.97 14.47 44.84
CA GLY A 638 -13.66 14.73 45.44
C GLY A 638 -12.79 13.50 45.72
N GLY A 639 -11.87 13.22 44.81
CA GLY A 639 -10.75 12.32 45.03
C GLY A 639 -9.90 12.20 43.78
N ASP A 640 -8.67 12.73 43.84
CA ASP A 640 -7.49 12.43 43.02
C ASP A 640 -7.75 11.50 41.81
N GLY A 641 -8.10 12.10 40.67
CA GLY A 641 -8.49 11.40 39.44
C GLY A 641 -7.36 11.42 38.42
N THR A 642 -6.81 10.25 38.12
CA THR A 642 -6.15 9.96 36.84
C THR A 642 -7.00 10.52 35.69
N ALA A 643 -6.41 11.35 34.84
CA ALA A 643 -7.06 11.86 33.64
C ALA A 643 -7.52 10.68 32.77
N THR A 644 -8.82 10.47 32.69
CA THR A 644 -9.44 9.52 31.77
C THR A 644 -9.75 10.27 30.48
N THR A 645 -8.94 10.05 29.45
CA THR A 645 -9.21 10.50 28.07
C THR A 645 -10.56 9.97 27.59
N THR A 646 -11.47 10.86 27.22
CA THR A 646 -12.79 10.49 26.71
C THR A 646 -12.92 10.88 25.24
N THR A 647 -13.16 9.89 24.37
CA THR A 647 -13.49 10.14 22.95
C THR A 647 -15.00 10.11 22.77
N THR A 648 -15.57 11.20 22.27
CA THR A 648 -17.01 11.32 21.98
C THR A 648 -17.25 11.21 20.48
N ALA A 649 -17.92 10.14 20.05
CA ALA A 649 -18.31 9.96 18.66
C ALA A 649 -19.47 10.91 18.27
N ILE A 650 -19.23 11.74 17.27
CA ILE A 650 -20.22 12.61 16.62
C ILE A 650 -20.95 11.78 15.58
N THR A 651 -22.17 11.37 15.90
CA THR A 651 -22.96 10.43 15.10
C THR A 651 -24.19 11.10 14.52
N TRP A 652 -24.78 10.49 13.49
CA TRP A 652 -26.04 10.94 12.90
C TRP A 652 -27.24 10.47 13.73
N ALA A 653 -27.81 11.37 14.54
CA ALA A 653 -28.99 11.11 15.36
C ALA A 653 -30.03 12.24 15.22
N TRP A 654 -31.18 11.94 14.62
CA TRP A 654 -32.17 12.95 14.26
C TRP A 654 -32.77 13.68 15.49
N GLY A 655 -32.66 15.02 15.52
CA GLY A 655 -33.35 15.89 16.46
C GLY A 655 -32.83 15.88 17.91
N SER A 656 -31.55 15.55 18.13
CA SER A 656 -30.94 15.51 19.47
C SER A 656 -30.05 16.72 19.75
N ASP A 657 -30.17 17.32 20.94
CA ASP A 657 -29.31 18.40 21.41
C ASP A 657 -28.53 17.92 22.64
N THR A 658 -27.23 17.71 22.49
CA THR A 658 -26.38 17.09 23.50
C THR A 658 -25.43 18.13 24.08
N VAL A 659 -25.39 18.26 25.41
CA VAL A 659 -24.39 19.09 26.10
C VAL A 659 -23.29 18.18 26.63
N LEU A 660 -22.06 18.43 26.22
CA LEU A 660 -20.87 17.67 26.59
C LEU A 660 -20.07 18.43 27.64
N SER A 661 -19.60 17.71 28.65
CA SER A 661 -18.52 18.16 29.53
C SER A 661 -17.21 17.74 28.85
N PHE A 662 -16.53 18.68 28.21
CA PHE A 662 -15.35 18.43 27.40
C PHE A 662 -14.13 19.09 28.04
N ASP A 663 -13.06 18.33 28.26
CA ASP A 663 -11.76 18.82 28.72
C ASP A 663 -10.76 18.86 27.55
N PRO A 664 -10.46 20.04 26.96
CA PRO A 664 -9.53 20.18 25.83
C PRO A 664 -8.08 19.74 26.13
N ALA A 665 -7.73 19.46 27.40
CA ALA A 665 -6.42 18.92 27.72
C ALA A 665 -6.32 17.40 27.51
N SER A 666 -7.45 16.70 27.34
CA SER A 666 -7.45 15.23 27.33
C SER A 666 -8.58 14.54 26.56
N ASP A 667 -9.67 15.23 26.21
CA ASP A 667 -10.82 14.64 25.51
C ASP A 667 -10.73 14.85 23.99
N THR A 668 -11.40 13.99 23.22
CA THR A 668 -11.45 14.11 21.75
C THR A 668 -12.86 13.96 21.20
N LEU A 669 -13.14 14.60 20.06
CA LEU A 669 -14.37 14.48 19.29
C LEU A 669 -14.10 13.68 18.00
N ASP A 670 -14.78 12.55 17.81
CA ASP A 670 -14.61 11.70 16.63
C ASP A 670 -15.74 11.89 15.63
N PHE A 671 -15.44 12.51 14.50
CA PHE A 671 -16.34 12.77 13.38
C PHE A 671 -16.40 11.62 12.36
N GLY A 672 -15.56 10.59 12.50
CA GLY A 672 -15.50 9.47 11.57
C GLY A 672 -15.36 9.95 10.12
N TRP A 673 -16.29 9.54 9.25
CA TRP A 673 -16.32 9.91 7.81
C TRP A 673 -17.18 11.14 7.50
N MET A 674 -17.54 11.94 8.50
CA MET A 674 -18.35 13.15 8.29
C MET A 674 -17.50 14.23 7.59
N SER A 675 -17.95 14.74 6.44
CA SER A 675 -17.29 15.82 5.70
C SER A 675 -17.68 17.21 6.21
N ALA A 676 -16.94 18.26 5.80
CA ALA A 676 -17.19 19.63 6.24
C ALA A 676 -18.63 20.12 5.95
N ASP A 677 -19.23 19.71 4.83
CA ASP A 677 -20.60 20.10 4.46
C ASP A 677 -21.68 19.48 5.38
N ALA A 678 -21.32 18.49 6.20
CA ALA A 678 -22.24 17.76 7.06
C ALA A 678 -22.37 18.36 8.47
N PHE A 679 -21.59 19.38 8.82
CA PHE A 679 -21.72 20.10 10.09
C PHE A 679 -21.38 21.58 9.95
N SER A 680 -21.69 22.36 10.99
CA SER A 680 -21.20 23.73 11.14
C SER A 680 -20.84 23.99 12.59
N VAL A 681 -19.76 24.71 12.83
CA VAL A 681 -19.30 25.04 14.17
C VAL A 681 -19.51 26.53 14.42
N SER A 682 -19.98 26.88 15.61
CA SER A 682 -20.12 28.27 16.04
C SER A 682 -19.80 28.41 17.51
N GLU A 683 -19.33 29.58 17.93
CA GLU A 683 -19.15 29.89 19.35
C GLU A 683 -20.25 30.86 19.81
N THR A 684 -21.07 30.43 20.78
CA THR A 684 -22.16 31.25 21.31
C THR A 684 -22.18 31.20 22.83
N GLY A 685 -21.94 32.35 23.46
CA GLY A 685 -22.08 32.49 24.92
C GLY A 685 -20.97 31.84 25.74
N GLY A 686 -19.78 31.63 25.16
CA GLY A 686 -18.64 30.95 25.82
C GLY A 686 -18.73 29.43 25.73
N ALA A 687 -19.41 28.92 24.71
CA ALA A 687 -19.54 27.49 24.40
C ALA A 687 -19.39 27.28 22.89
N VAL A 688 -18.67 26.23 22.50
CA VAL A 688 -18.62 25.74 21.12
C VAL A 688 -19.88 24.91 20.84
N VAL A 689 -20.55 25.21 19.73
CA VAL A 689 -21.76 24.53 19.26
C VAL A 689 -21.49 23.94 17.88
N ILE A 690 -21.68 22.63 17.75
CA ILE A 690 -21.54 21.86 16.52
C ILE A 690 -22.94 21.45 16.07
N ASP A 691 -23.45 22.09 15.03
CA ASP A 691 -24.73 21.75 14.41
C ASP A 691 -24.50 20.73 13.29
N ILE A 692 -25.26 19.63 13.28
CA ILE A 692 -25.21 18.64 12.19
C ILE A 692 -26.20 19.06 11.10
N ALA A 693 -25.72 19.16 9.87
CA ALA A 693 -26.45 19.75 8.77
C ALA A 693 -27.70 18.93 8.40
N GLY A 694 -28.85 19.58 8.30
CA GLY A 694 -30.07 18.98 7.74
C GLY A 694 -30.82 17.97 8.63
N ASN A 695 -30.42 17.77 9.89
CA ASN A 695 -31.06 16.81 10.79
C ASN A 695 -31.49 17.38 12.17
N ASN A 696 -31.34 18.70 12.38
CA ASN A 696 -31.76 19.42 13.59
C ASN A 696 -31.12 18.88 14.89
N GLN A 697 -29.86 18.42 14.79
CA GLN A 697 -29.05 17.90 15.88
C GLN A 697 -27.91 18.87 16.21
N SER A 698 -27.57 19.00 17.49
CA SER A 698 -26.42 19.79 17.94
C SER A 698 -25.63 19.14 19.08
N TYR A 699 -24.34 19.45 19.16
CA TYR A 699 -23.48 19.20 20.32
C TYR A 699 -22.98 20.53 20.87
N THR A 700 -23.09 20.73 22.18
CA THR A 700 -22.61 21.95 22.86
C THR A 700 -21.52 21.59 23.86
N LEU A 701 -20.32 22.13 23.70
CA LEU A 701 -19.23 22.04 24.65
C LEU A 701 -19.37 23.21 25.65
N ASP A 702 -20.04 22.97 26.77
CA ASP A 702 -20.38 24.05 27.71
C ASP A 702 -19.13 24.51 28.47
N GLY A 703 -18.81 25.80 28.36
CA GLY A 703 -17.64 26.40 29.02
C GLY A 703 -16.30 26.20 28.30
N VAL A 704 -16.32 25.66 27.07
CA VAL A 704 -15.16 25.54 26.18
C VAL A 704 -15.32 26.52 25.02
N THR A 705 -14.27 27.29 24.72
CA THR A 705 -14.20 28.18 23.54
C THR A 705 -13.30 27.59 22.46
N LEU A 706 -13.39 28.09 21.23
CA LEU A 706 -12.49 27.62 20.15
C LEU A 706 -11.01 27.89 20.47
N ALA A 707 -10.72 28.92 21.27
CA ALA A 707 -9.36 29.25 21.71
C ALA A 707 -8.82 28.32 22.83
N ASP A 708 -9.70 27.51 23.44
CA ASP A 708 -9.29 26.51 24.42
C ASP A 708 -8.97 25.16 23.76
N MET A 709 -9.30 25.00 22.48
CA MET A 709 -9.19 23.74 21.74
C MET A 709 -7.95 23.70 20.83
N SER A 710 -7.47 22.49 20.54
CA SER A 710 -6.41 22.17 19.57
C SER A 710 -6.96 21.29 18.45
N ILE A 711 -6.22 21.16 17.34
CA ILE A 711 -6.56 20.19 16.30
C ILE A 711 -6.47 18.75 16.83
N ASP A 712 -5.65 18.50 17.86
CA ASP A 712 -5.55 17.20 18.53
C ASP A 712 -6.84 16.76 19.25
N ASP A 713 -7.74 17.72 19.53
CA ASP A 713 -9.07 17.46 20.09
C ASP A 713 -10.03 16.83 19.07
N ILE A 714 -9.66 16.80 17.78
CA ILE A 714 -10.53 16.43 16.66
C ILE A 714 -9.98 15.21 15.93
N LEU A 715 -10.77 14.13 15.91
CA LEU A 715 -10.52 12.95 15.09
C LEU A 715 -11.51 12.95 13.91
N ALA A 716 -11.01 12.95 12.69
CA ALA A 716 -11.83 12.78 11.49
C ALA A 716 -11.06 12.04 10.39
N LYS A 717 -11.73 11.13 9.70
CA LYS A 717 -11.21 10.36 8.56
C LYS A 717 -11.37 11.11 7.23
N ASP A 718 -12.24 12.11 7.20
CA ASP A 718 -12.44 12.98 6.04
C ASP A 718 -11.59 14.25 6.15
N ALA A 719 -10.72 14.47 5.16
CA ALA A 719 -9.77 15.59 5.17
C ALA A 719 -10.44 16.97 5.11
N THR A 720 -11.66 17.08 4.57
CA THR A 720 -12.36 18.37 4.52
C THR A 720 -12.84 18.79 5.91
N ALA A 721 -13.24 17.83 6.75
CA ALA A 721 -13.62 18.12 8.14
C ALA A 721 -12.43 18.60 8.98
N LEU A 722 -11.26 17.97 8.84
CA LEU A 722 -10.02 18.44 9.51
C LEU A 722 -9.63 19.84 9.04
N ALA A 723 -9.73 20.13 7.74
CA ALA A 723 -9.42 21.44 7.19
C ALA A 723 -10.38 22.54 7.70
N GLU A 724 -11.67 22.24 7.82
CA GLU A 724 -12.66 23.16 8.39
C GLU A 724 -12.37 23.44 9.88
N TRP A 725 -12.05 22.41 10.67
CA TRP A 725 -11.66 22.57 12.07
C TRP A 725 -10.38 23.38 12.23
N GLN A 726 -9.34 23.09 11.45
CA GLN A 726 -8.09 23.85 11.49
C GLN A 726 -8.33 25.33 11.19
N ALA A 727 -9.14 25.65 10.16
CA ALA A 727 -9.46 27.02 9.81
C ALA A 727 -10.22 27.77 10.92
N LEU A 728 -11.09 27.08 11.66
CA LEU A 728 -11.84 27.65 12.78
C LEU A 728 -10.93 27.94 13.99
N LEU A 729 -9.98 27.03 14.28
CA LEU A 729 -9.02 27.19 15.38
C LEU A 729 -8.00 28.30 15.07
N ASP A 730 -7.45 28.33 13.85
CA ASP A 730 -6.52 29.39 13.40
C ASP A 730 -7.18 30.78 13.52
N ALA A 731 -8.45 30.90 13.12
CA ALA A 731 -9.19 32.15 13.22
C ALA A 731 -9.43 32.59 14.67
N ALA A 732 -9.58 31.63 15.60
CA ALA A 732 -9.72 31.91 17.03
C ALA A 732 -8.39 32.40 17.63
N ASP A 733 -7.27 31.76 17.29
CA ASP A 733 -5.93 32.15 17.72
C ASP A 733 -5.55 33.56 17.23
N GLU A 734 -5.84 33.87 15.96
CA GLU A 734 -5.64 35.23 15.42
C GLU A 734 -6.46 36.27 16.19
N ALA A 735 -7.72 35.95 16.54
CA ALA A 735 -8.59 36.85 17.30
C ALA A 735 -8.08 37.09 18.73
N VAL A 736 -7.51 36.07 19.40
CA VAL A 736 -6.88 36.20 20.72
C VAL A 736 -5.63 37.07 20.63
N ALA A 737 -4.78 36.85 19.61
CA ALA A 737 -3.58 37.64 19.38
C ALA A 737 -3.90 39.12 19.15
N ASP A 738 -4.94 39.43 18.36
CA ASP A 738 -5.41 40.79 18.11
C ASP A 738 -5.97 41.47 19.38
N GLN A 739 -6.68 40.72 20.23
CA GLN A 739 -7.15 41.24 21.53
C GLN A 739 -5.99 41.51 22.51
N MET A 740 -4.96 40.66 22.54
CA MET A 740 -3.75 40.89 23.34
C MET A 740 -2.93 42.09 22.83
N ALA A 741 -2.86 42.28 21.50
CA ALA A 741 -2.24 43.45 20.88
C ALA A 741 -3.00 44.75 21.17
N ALA A 742 -4.34 44.71 21.21
CA ALA A 742 -5.18 45.85 21.58
C ALA A 742 -5.10 46.19 23.09
N ALA A 743 -4.91 45.19 23.95
CA ALA A 743 -4.76 45.37 25.40
C ALA A 743 -3.37 45.88 25.82
N THR A 744 -2.35 45.72 24.98
CA THR A 744 -0.95 46.14 25.22
C THR A 744 -0.64 47.56 24.73
N VAL A 745 -1.62 48.48 24.72
CA VAL A 745 -1.37 49.92 24.58
C VAL A 745 -1.24 50.61 25.94
N PRO A 746 -0.04 50.73 26.55
CA PRO A 746 0.19 51.65 27.65
C PRO A 746 0.58 53.04 27.12
N VAL A 747 -0.29 54.02 27.40
CA VAL A 747 0.06 55.37 27.89
C VAL A 747 1.31 56.02 27.28
N ALA A 748 1.35 56.22 25.96
CA ALA A 748 2.37 57.07 25.31
C ALA A 748 1.77 58.34 24.65
N HIS A 749 0.59 58.79 25.11
CA HIS A 749 -0.05 60.04 24.63
C HIS A 749 -0.53 60.97 25.76
N ALA A 750 0.17 61.01 26.90
CA ALA A 750 -0.14 61.94 27.99
C ALA A 750 1.08 62.69 28.58
N LEU A 751 2.26 62.63 27.96
CA LEU A 751 3.45 63.35 28.43
C LEU A 751 4.20 63.99 27.26
N HIS A 752 3.62 65.01 26.62
CA HIS A 752 4.36 66.00 25.80
C HIS A 752 3.65 67.37 25.83
N GLY A 753 3.33 67.84 27.03
CA GLY A 753 2.61 69.10 27.23
C GLY A 753 3.01 69.84 28.49
N SER A 754 4.31 69.99 28.76
CA SER A 754 4.90 71.07 29.57
C SER A 754 6.39 70.80 29.79
N ASP A 755 7.26 71.46 29.03
CA ASP A 755 8.31 72.23 29.67
C ASP A 755 8.85 73.35 28.75
N ASP A 756 8.85 74.52 29.35
CA ASP A 756 9.28 75.82 28.89
C ASP A 756 10.82 75.94 29.06
N LEU A 757 11.46 76.68 28.13
CA LEU A 757 12.59 77.61 28.39
C LEU A 757 13.95 77.02 28.87
N VAL A 758 14.97 76.97 27.99
CA VAL A 758 16.01 78.01 27.73
C VAL A 758 16.79 77.63 26.47
#